data_AF-F4PUG6-F1
#
_entry.id   AF-F4PUG6-F1
#
_cell.length_a   1.000
_cell.length_b   1.000
_cell.length_c   1.000
_cell.angle_alpha   90.00
_cell.angle_beta   90.00
_cell.angle_gamma   90.00
#
_symmetry.space_group_name_H-M   'P 1'
#
loop_
_entity.id
_entity.type
_entity.pdbx_description
1 polymer ?
#
loop_
_entity_poly.entity_id
_entity_poly.type
_entity_poly.pdbx_seq_one_letter_code
_entity_poly.pdbx_strand_id
1 'polypeptide(L)'
;MNSQFLGSRSSFKYLSNIPSISHESLLATFDNEDSKTKKIARNVLQMEVAYARYHQTDSKDIKKQCITKIVTKLADFKREFRSDNEAVSLVELNIYPLLRSLLMNLPQRGVGSPYYTTLYEVVVDNLAMIANRDDIADWIQNDIPMMNKLFTLFNDVKSVDSVFVLFHNILFLTEFDLRKIKLFKIVEKLNRLTFFMFIKVLTSTLFQPDSNEAPKLSDSITLKANQLPIYTINHSIILAVPSILDKAYHLLEYSMRPNFFSPSLITSPRSDVYDWGKKKKKKKKKKNEPPHTGEPPLSQAHARMILEQLNLEYRGDAVEFLKEYSRATYQADLIVFIYSLANGNRRYHVLKKLKQLGFAKLAEDMIKSLKWNVSEYEEEVNPFFIRKIQLLRIILLFFDMEATRAPFASSCSIISRHEEHLINGVERCQDSQCLKEKTSIISTLWESYERAKGIEKERSFLTCCIQTVLKSPNLNLNAYFEKKGLLKGLVNEVSSPLDQYKAFYQMNFDVLGEMIKFKLPAFIYLNNRLRANPQEFQVLMENVMANIIETNVFVRYLSLSLYHFSTQPNIEYDFENCLFNRFLEENIFKVMKLLIDSLTLDKISVDIVAQRKGQLNDYIAELKVMGQEDFVDRILELFDLWNRFYFNNTRDLVSIETSSQFKFDEILKLQVSLKVLLKKE
;
A
#
# COMPACT_ATOMS: atom_id res chain seq x y z
N MET A 1 50.30 61.88 -6.01
CA MET A 1 49.36 62.98 -5.70
C MET A 1 48.18 62.41 -4.94
N ASN A 2 48.08 62.79 -3.66
CA ASN A 2 46.96 62.71 -2.69
C ASN A 2 46.19 61.38 -2.58
N SER A 3 46.32 60.52 -1.57
CA SER A 3 46.16 60.66 -0.10
C SER A 3 44.85 61.33 0.36
N GLN A 4 44.14 60.64 1.27
CA GLN A 4 42.97 61.04 2.09
C GLN A 4 41.59 60.64 1.53
N PHE A 5 41.07 59.50 2.00
CA PHE A 5 39.83 59.43 2.80
C PHE A 5 39.67 58.00 3.37
N LEU A 6 40.37 57.74 4.48
CA LEU A 6 40.03 56.65 5.40
C LEU A 6 38.91 57.16 6.32
N GLY A 7 37.72 56.56 6.21
CA GLY A 7 36.58 56.79 7.10
C GLY A 7 36.13 55.48 7.74
N SER A 8 36.59 55.25 8.97
CA SER A 8 36.05 54.35 10.02
C SER A 8 35.75 52.88 9.68
N ARG A 9 36.78 52.03 9.85
CA ARG A 9 36.64 50.64 10.32
C ARG A 9 36.18 50.64 11.78
N SER A 10 34.88 50.68 12.04
CA SER A 10 34.36 50.51 13.41
C SER A 10 32.88 50.10 13.45
N SER A 11 32.51 49.00 12.80
CA SER A 11 31.16 48.41 12.95
C SER A 11 31.10 46.88 12.91
N PHE A 12 32.23 46.18 12.80
CA PHE A 12 32.26 44.74 12.49
C PHE A 12 32.61 43.83 13.68
N LYS A 13 32.41 44.27 14.92
CA LYS A 13 32.70 43.47 16.12
C LYS A 13 31.53 42.63 16.67
N TYR A 14 30.34 42.69 16.05
CA TYR A 14 29.13 42.04 16.61
C TYR A 14 28.47 40.97 15.72
N LEU A 15 29.13 40.56 14.62
CA LEU A 15 28.63 39.47 13.76
C LEU A 15 29.12 38.07 14.18
N SER A 16 29.92 37.96 15.25
CA SER A 16 30.55 36.69 15.69
C SER A 16 29.60 35.64 16.29
N ASN A 17 28.31 35.96 16.46
CA ASN A 17 27.32 35.04 17.05
C ASN A 17 26.32 34.48 16.04
N ILE A 18 26.45 34.84 14.76
CA ILE A 18 25.82 34.13 13.64
C ILE A 18 26.93 33.24 13.06
N PRO A 19 26.69 31.98 12.65
CA PRO A 19 27.69 31.21 11.91
C PRO A 19 27.94 31.96 10.59
N SER A 20 28.90 32.88 10.59
CA SER A 20 29.25 33.68 9.43
C SER A 20 30.25 32.87 8.63
N ILE A 21 29.81 32.35 7.50
CA ILE A 21 30.71 31.99 6.41
C ILE A 21 31.51 33.26 6.09
N SER A 22 32.83 33.16 6.05
CA SER A 22 33.67 34.35 5.84
C SER A 22 33.31 34.99 4.50
N HIS A 23 32.94 36.28 4.52
CA HIS A 23 32.69 37.10 3.33
C HIS A 23 33.82 36.99 2.27
N GLU A 24 35.04 36.72 2.73
CA GLU A 24 36.24 36.52 1.90
C GLU A 24 36.26 35.18 1.14
N SER A 25 35.70 34.08 1.69
CA SER A 25 35.66 32.79 0.98
C SER A 25 34.61 32.78 -0.14
N LEU A 26 33.47 33.46 0.07
CA LEU A 26 32.46 33.70 -0.97
C LEU A 26 33.08 34.53 -2.09
N LEU A 27 33.63 35.72 -1.80
CA LEU A 27 34.19 36.59 -2.86
C LEU A 27 35.35 35.93 -3.64
N ALA A 28 36.17 35.10 -2.99
CA ALA A 28 37.26 34.38 -3.65
C ALA A 28 36.82 33.20 -4.53
N THR A 29 35.63 32.62 -4.31
CA THR A 29 35.10 31.55 -5.19
C THR A 29 34.63 32.08 -6.54
N PHE A 30 34.36 33.39 -6.66
CA PHE A 30 33.62 33.95 -7.80
C PHE A 30 34.46 34.65 -8.88
N ASP A 31 35.78 34.74 -8.78
CA ASP A 31 36.54 35.47 -9.81
C ASP A 31 36.50 34.76 -11.19
N ASN A 32 36.37 33.43 -11.21
CA ASN A 32 36.37 32.60 -12.44
C ASN A 32 35.01 32.06 -12.89
N GLU A 33 33.90 32.40 -12.23
CA GLU A 33 32.58 31.84 -12.57
C GLU A 33 31.77 32.66 -13.57
N ASP A 34 30.75 32.03 -14.17
CA ASP A 34 29.89 32.62 -15.19
C ASP A 34 29.03 33.79 -14.67
N SER A 35 28.47 34.57 -15.60
CA SER A 35 27.68 35.76 -15.27
C SER A 35 26.44 35.45 -14.40
N LYS A 36 25.88 34.25 -14.56
CA LYS A 36 24.69 33.78 -13.86
C LYS A 36 24.99 33.45 -12.40
N THR A 37 26.06 32.73 -12.13
CA THR A 37 26.47 32.32 -10.78
C THR A 37 26.91 33.53 -9.96
N LYS A 38 27.63 34.48 -10.57
CA LYS A 38 27.92 35.81 -9.98
C LYS A 38 26.65 36.57 -9.58
N LYS A 39 25.58 36.48 -10.37
CA LYS A 39 24.30 37.13 -10.08
C LYS A 39 23.59 36.47 -8.90
N ILE A 40 23.56 35.14 -8.86
CA ILE A 40 22.99 34.38 -7.74
C ILE A 40 23.77 34.69 -6.45
N ALA A 41 25.10 34.63 -6.48
CA ALA A 41 25.95 34.94 -5.34
C ALA A 41 25.69 36.35 -4.76
N ARG A 42 25.56 37.37 -5.62
CA ARG A 42 25.18 38.73 -5.19
C ARG A 42 23.80 38.76 -4.55
N ASN A 43 22.83 38.03 -5.09
CA ASN A 43 21.49 37.93 -4.50
C ASN A 43 21.56 37.30 -3.11
N VAL A 44 22.33 36.22 -2.92
CA VAL A 44 22.55 35.58 -1.61
C VAL A 44 23.16 36.53 -0.60
N LEU A 45 24.24 37.22 -0.98
CA LEU A 45 24.90 38.22 -0.12
C LEU A 45 23.93 39.33 0.31
N GLN A 46 23.11 39.82 -0.62
CA GLN A 46 22.11 40.85 -0.32
C GLN A 46 21.03 40.34 0.65
N MET A 47 20.69 39.06 0.61
CA MET A 47 19.77 38.44 1.55
C MET A 47 20.40 38.29 2.93
N GLU A 48 21.65 37.83 3.03
CA GLU A 48 22.38 37.72 4.30
C GLU A 48 22.50 39.07 5.00
N VAL A 49 22.88 40.13 4.26
CA VAL A 49 22.94 41.50 4.79
C VAL A 49 21.56 41.98 5.27
N ALA A 50 20.51 41.69 4.50
CA ALA A 50 19.14 42.04 4.89
C ALA A 50 18.70 41.28 6.15
N TYR A 51 19.09 40.01 6.28
CA TYR A 51 18.78 39.15 7.42
C TYR A 51 19.53 39.57 8.69
N ALA A 52 20.83 39.86 8.58
CA ALA A 52 21.61 40.41 9.69
C ALA A 52 20.99 41.72 10.19
N ARG A 53 20.63 42.63 9.27
CA ARG A 53 19.96 43.89 9.60
C ARG A 53 18.58 43.69 10.24
N TYR A 54 17.84 42.65 9.84
CA TYR A 54 16.55 42.30 10.43
C TYR A 54 16.68 41.95 11.92
N HIS A 55 17.73 41.23 12.31
CA HIS A 55 17.96 40.83 13.71
C HIS A 55 18.57 41.93 14.57
N GLN A 56 19.29 42.88 13.97
CA GLN A 56 19.95 43.96 14.68
C GLN A 56 19.06 45.18 14.95
N THR A 57 17.85 45.22 14.39
CA THR A 57 16.94 46.37 14.50
C THR A 57 15.69 46.02 15.29
N ASP A 58 15.16 46.97 16.07
CA ASP A 58 13.84 46.87 16.71
C ASP A 58 12.73 47.57 15.91
N SER A 59 13.10 48.32 14.86
CA SER A 59 12.13 49.05 14.03
C SER A 59 11.31 48.10 13.17
N LYS A 60 9.98 48.15 13.32
CA LYS A 60 9.03 47.38 12.51
C LYS A 60 9.14 47.69 11.02
N ASP A 61 9.39 48.94 10.66
CA ASP A 61 9.49 49.37 9.25
C ASP A 61 10.78 48.85 8.61
N ILE A 62 11.90 48.88 9.34
CA ILE A 62 13.17 48.31 8.86
C ILE A 62 13.05 46.80 8.73
N LYS A 63 12.42 46.11 9.70
CA LYS A 63 12.13 44.67 9.59
C LYS A 63 11.29 44.35 8.35
N LYS A 64 10.26 45.14 8.08
CA LYS A 64 9.43 44.99 6.88
C LYS A 64 10.24 45.18 5.59
N GLN A 65 11.06 46.22 5.49
CA GLN A 65 11.94 46.44 4.33
C GLN A 65 12.93 45.28 4.11
N CYS A 66 13.55 44.78 5.19
CA CYS A 66 14.42 43.62 5.13
C CYS A 66 13.69 42.38 4.63
N ILE A 67 12.49 42.09 5.14
CA ILE A 67 11.66 40.96 4.68
C ILE A 67 11.32 41.11 3.20
N THR A 68 10.85 42.29 2.76
CA THR A 68 10.55 42.54 1.35
C THR A 68 11.76 42.29 0.47
N LYS A 69 12.95 42.78 0.87
CA LYS A 69 14.20 42.57 0.13
C LYS A 69 14.57 41.09 0.04
N ILE A 70 14.45 40.34 1.14
CA ILE A 70 14.69 38.88 1.16
C ILE A 70 13.71 38.16 0.22
N VAL A 71 12.42 38.46 0.31
CA VAL A 71 11.37 37.86 -0.54
C VAL A 71 11.63 38.12 -2.02
N THR A 72 11.95 39.36 -2.40
CA THR A 72 12.26 39.71 -3.79
C THR A 72 13.49 38.97 -4.30
N LYS A 73 14.54 38.86 -3.48
CA LYS A 73 15.78 38.18 -3.86
C LYS A 73 15.61 36.65 -3.95
N LEU A 74 14.77 36.06 -3.11
CA LEU A 74 14.38 34.65 -3.22
C LEU A 74 13.54 34.38 -4.48
N ALA A 75 12.66 35.31 -4.87
CA ALA A 75 11.92 35.20 -6.13
C ALA A 75 12.83 35.32 -7.36
N ASP A 76 13.84 36.20 -7.31
CA ASP A 76 14.88 36.30 -8.34
C ASP A 76 15.67 34.98 -8.44
N PHE A 77 16.08 34.43 -7.30
CA PHE A 77 16.77 33.15 -7.23
C PHE A 77 15.94 32.01 -7.85
N LYS A 78 14.65 31.87 -7.50
CA LYS A 78 13.74 30.86 -8.06
C LYS A 78 13.62 30.93 -9.59
N ARG A 79 13.70 32.13 -10.18
CA ARG A 79 13.68 32.31 -11.64
C ARG A 79 14.99 31.88 -12.28
N GLU A 80 16.12 32.13 -11.62
CA GLU A 80 17.47 31.89 -12.14
C GLU A 80 17.93 30.44 -11.94
N PHE A 81 17.46 29.76 -10.90
CA PHE A 81 17.88 28.40 -10.53
C PHE A 81 17.30 27.29 -11.43
N ARG A 82 16.29 27.58 -12.25
CA ARG A 82 15.51 26.58 -13.01
C ARG A 82 16.27 25.83 -14.13
N SER A 83 17.59 25.97 -14.30
CA SER A 83 18.23 25.47 -15.54
C SER A 83 19.60 24.80 -15.49
N ASP A 84 20.29 24.56 -14.38
CA ASP A 84 21.65 23.94 -14.46
C ASP A 84 22.03 23.03 -13.28
N ASN A 85 22.74 21.94 -13.59
CA ASN A 85 23.34 20.98 -12.65
C ASN A 85 24.61 21.52 -11.95
N GLU A 86 25.12 22.70 -12.33
CA GLU A 86 26.44 23.19 -11.89
C GLU A 86 26.43 23.99 -10.56
N ALA A 87 25.27 24.32 -9.99
CA ALA A 87 25.17 25.20 -8.83
C ALA A 87 25.19 24.50 -7.45
N VAL A 88 25.77 23.29 -7.36
CA VAL A 88 25.77 22.45 -6.15
C VAL A 88 26.42 23.16 -4.97
N SER A 89 27.68 23.54 -5.12
CA SER A 89 28.46 24.23 -4.08
C SER A 89 27.79 25.52 -3.60
N LEU A 90 27.14 26.26 -4.50
CA LEU A 90 26.48 27.52 -4.17
C LEU A 90 25.22 27.32 -3.31
N VAL A 91 24.39 26.33 -3.66
CA VAL A 91 23.18 26.01 -2.90
C VAL A 91 23.55 25.45 -1.53
N GLU A 92 24.52 24.55 -1.53
CA GLU A 92 25.00 23.85 -0.35
C GLU A 92 25.65 24.79 0.67
N LEU A 93 26.63 25.58 0.22
CA LEU A 93 27.41 26.43 1.10
C LEU A 93 26.65 27.68 1.52
N ASN A 94 25.77 28.24 0.69
CA ASN A 94 25.28 29.61 0.93
C ASN A 94 23.74 29.71 1.07
N ILE A 95 22.97 28.96 0.28
CA ILE A 95 21.50 29.15 0.22
C ILE A 95 20.79 28.32 1.28
N TYR A 96 21.14 27.05 1.43
CA TYR A 96 20.51 26.18 2.42
C TYR A 96 20.70 26.70 3.86
N PRO A 97 21.91 27.08 4.32
CA PRO A 97 22.11 27.62 5.68
C PRO A 97 21.28 28.89 5.94
N LEU A 98 21.15 29.77 4.94
CA LEU A 98 20.33 30.97 5.02
C LEU A 98 18.84 30.63 5.12
N LEU A 99 18.31 29.75 4.26
CA LEU A 99 16.91 29.33 4.30
C LEU A 99 16.56 28.61 5.61
N ARG A 100 17.46 27.74 6.08
CA ARG A 100 17.37 27.08 7.38
C ARG A 100 17.31 28.11 8.51
N SER A 101 18.25 29.05 8.55
CA SER A 101 18.32 30.10 9.58
C SER A 101 17.08 31.01 9.55
N LEU A 102 16.60 31.37 8.37
CA LEU A 102 15.33 32.08 8.18
C LEU A 102 14.19 31.28 8.82
N LEU A 103 14.01 30.01 8.44
CA LEU A 103 12.88 29.22 8.92
C LEU A 103 12.91 28.96 10.44
N MET A 104 14.09 28.69 10.98
CA MET A 104 14.27 28.39 12.41
C MET A 104 14.06 29.61 13.30
N ASN A 105 14.46 30.79 12.84
CA ASN A 105 14.40 32.03 13.64
C ASN A 105 13.14 32.86 13.39
N LEU A 106 12.29 32.47 12.43
CA LEU A 106 10.99 33.12 12.26
C LEU A 106 10.08 32.81 13.46
N PRO A 107 9.41 33.84 14.03
CA PRO A 107 8.47 33.64 15.12
C PRO A 107 7.36 32.67 14.67
N GLN A 108 6.87 31.84 15.60
CA GLN A 108 5.70 30.99 15.31
C GLN A 108 4.53 31.88 14.87
N ARG A 109 3.89 31.55 13.73
CA ARG A 109 2.71 32.30 13.26
C ARG A 109 1.64 32.29 14.36
N GLY A 110 1.18 33.47 14.71
CA GLY A 110 0.40 33.78 15.91
C GLY A 110 0.48 35.27 16.27
N VAL A 111 1.56 35.93 15.86
CA VAL A 111 1.74 37.39 15.94
C VAL A 111 1.27 38.07 14.64
N GLY A 112 -0.01 37.91 14.27
CA GLY A 112 -0.85 38.74 13.38
C GLY A 112 -0.31 39.47 12.12
N SER A 113 0.92 39.23 11.65
CA SER A 113 1.56 40.05 10.61
C SER A 113 1.58 39.32 9.26
N PRO A 114 0.92 39.85 8.22
CA PRO A 114 0.93 39.30 6.86
C PRO A 114 2.33 39.13 6.26
N TYR A 115 3.33 39.85 6.76
CA TYR A 115 4.70 39.82 6.23
C TYR A 115 5.45 38.53 6.57
N TYR A 116 5.29 38.03 7.80
CA TYR A 116 5.86 36.72 8.17
C TYR A 116 5.19 35.61 7.38
N THR A 117 3.91 35.78 7.07
CA THR A 117 3.14 34.83 6.30
C THR A 117 3.76 34.60 4.93
N THR A 118 3.95 35.67 4.16
CA THR A 118 4.59 35.61 2.84
C THR A 118 6.03 35.10 2.92
N LEU A 119 6.80 35.48 3.96
CA LEU A 119 8.17 35.00 4.09
C LEU A 119 8.24 33.49 4.36
N TYR A 120 7.35 32.93 5.18
CA TYR A 120 7.27 31.48 5.40
C TYR A 120 6.97 30.74 4.08
N GLU A 121 6.00 31.21 3.31
CA GLU A 121 5.61 30.60 2.03
C GLU A 121 6.79 30.63 1.05
N VAL A 122 7.46 31.77 0.89
CA VAL A 122 8.59 31.92 -0.02
C VAL A 122 9.78 31.07 0.40
N VAL A 123 10.08 30.98 1.70
CA VAL A 123 11.18 30.13 2.21
C VAL A 123 10.88 28.65 1.96
N VAL A 124 9.67 28.19 2.29
CA VAL A 124 9.28 26.78 2.07
C VAL A 124 9.23 26.44 0.57
N ASP A 125 8.73 27.34 -0.27
CA ASP A 125 8.74 27.18 -1.74
C ASP A 125 10.15 27.00 -2.31
N ASN A 126 11.10 27.80 -1.82
CA ASN A 126 12.49 27.70 -2.26
C ASN A 126 13.15 26.43 -1.73
N LEU A 127 12.84 26.02 -0.50
CA LEU A 127 13.25 24.73 0.05
C LEU A 127 12.71 23.57 -0.78
N ALA A 128 11.42 23.58 -1.14
CA ALA A 128 10.80 22.55 -1.98
C ALA A 128 11.49 22.44 -3.35
N MET A 129 11.84 23.58 -3.95
CA MET A 129 12.56 23.62 -5.22
C MET A 129 13.96 23.01 -5.12
N ILE A 130 14.75 23.36 -4.09
CA ILE A 130 16.13 22.85 -3.96
C ILE A 130 16.17 21.40 -3.45
N ALA A 131 15.17 20.96 -2.69
CA ALA A 131 15.05 19.59 -2.17
C ALA A 131 14.73 18.55 -3.26
N ASN A 132 14.54 18.97 -4.52
CA ASN A 132 14.45 18.06 -5.66
C ASN A 132 15.80 17.39 -6.00
N ARG A 133 16.87 17.71 -5.26
CA ARG A 133 18.17 17.05 -5.34
C ARG A 133 18.39 16.18 -4.09
N ASP A 134 18.88 14.96 -4.31
CA ASP A 134 18.96 13.92 -3.28
C ASP A 134 19.89 14.29 -2.12
N ASP A 135 21.00 14.97 -2.41
CA ASP A 135 21.97 15.48 -1.44
C ASP A 135 21.34 16.46 -0.45
N ILE A 136 20.61 17.45 -0.96
CA ILE A 136 19.94 18.48 -0.15
C ILE A 136 18.77 17.88 0.63
N ALA A 137 18.02 16.97 0.02
CA ALA A 137 16.95 16.27 0.70
C ALA A 137 17.46 15.48 1.90
N ASP A 138 18.57 14.74 1.75
CA ASP A 138 19.22 14.00 2.84
C ASP A 138 19.69 14.96 3.96
N TRP A 139 20.23 16.12 3.61
CA TRP A 139 20.62 17.13 4.62
C TRP A 139 19.43 17.65 5.42
N ILE A 140 18.33 17.98 4.75
CA ILE A 140 17.11 18.42 5.43
C ILE A 140 16.58 17.30 6.33
N GLN A 141 16.58 16.06 5.84
CA GLN A 141 16.11 14.90 6.58
C GLN A 141 16.91 14.63 7.85
N ASN A 142 18.23 14.83 7.79
CA ASN A 142 19.15 14.64 8.92
C ASN A 142 19.13 15.82 9.92
N ASP A 143 18.63 16.98 9.52
CA ASP A 143 18.44 18.14 10.40
C ASP A 143 17.13 18.05 11.21
N ILE A 144 17.18 17.33 12.34
CA ILE A 144 16.02 17.06 13.21
C ILE A 144 15.25 18.33 13.63
N PRO A 145 15.91 19.44 14.05
CA PRO A 145 15.22 20.71 14.32
C PRO A 145 14.40 21.22 13.13
N MET A 146 14.96 21.16 11.92
CA MET A 146 14.31 21.58 10.68
C MET A 146 13.12 20.69 10.36
N MET A 147 13.28 19.37 10.42
CA MET A 147 12.17 18.43 10.23
C MET A 147 11.04 18.69 11.22
N ASN A 148 11.34 18.87 12.51
CA ASN A 148 10.33 19.23 13.50
C ASN A 148 9.59 20.53 13.14
N LYS A 149 10.32 21.56 12.69
CA LYS A 149 9.71 22.81 12.24
C LYS A 149 8.78 22.59 11.05
N LEU A 150 9.24 21.88 10.01
CA LEU A 150 8.44 21.56 8.82
C LEU A 150 7.16 20.80 9.17
N PHE A 151 7.27 19.79 10.02
CA PHE A 151 6.14 19.02 10.52
C PHE A 151 5.10 19.92 11.23
N THR A 152 5.54 20.93 11.99
CA THR A 152 4.61 21.87 12.65
C THR A 152 3.90 22.83 11.69
N LEU A 153 4.48 23.09 10.51
CA LEU A 153 3.89 23.97 9.48
C LEU A 153 2.65 23.36 8.81
N PHE A 154 2.39 22.05 8.95
CA PHE A 154 1.13 21.46 8.50
C PHE A 154 -0.11 22.04 9.20
N ASN A 155 0.05 22.65 10.38
CA ASN A 155 -1.04 23.36 11.05
C ASN A 155 -1.46 24.65 10.33
N ASP A 156 -0.67 25.09 9.35
CA ASP A 156 -0.89 26.32 8.61
C ASP A 156 -1.43 26.03 7.21
N VAL A 157 -2.71 26.37 7.01
CA VAL A 157 -3.43 26.10 5.77
C VAL A 157 -2.80 26.81 4.56
N LYS A 158 -2.12 27.95 4.74
CA LYS A 158 -1.58 28.70 3.59
C LYS A 158 -0.28 28.15 3.02
N SER A 159 0.51 27.45 3.84
CA SER A 159 1.77 26.85 3.42
C SER A 159 1.66 25.35 3.17
N VAL A 160 0.49 24.74 3.35
CA VAL A 160 0.34 23.29 3.36
C VAL A 160 0.76 22.63 2.04
N ASP A 161 0.47 23.27 0.90
CA ASP A 161 0.81 22.73 -0.42
C ASP A 161 2.33 22.72 -0.64
N SER A 162 3.01 23.83 -0.34
CA SER A 162 4.48 23.94 -0.44
C SER A 162 5.18 23.00 0.54
N VAL A 163 4.66 22.88 1.76
CA VAL A 163 5.16 21.93 2.76
C VAL A 163 4.98 20.50 2.28
N PHE A 164 3.82 20.17 1.70
CA PHE A 164 3.56 18.84 1.14
C PHE A 164 4.53 18.50 0.01
N VAL A 165 4.74 19.40 -0.96
CA VAL A 165 5.72 19.19 -2.05
C VAL A 165 7.12 18.98 -1.50
N LEU A 166 7.53 19.78 -0.51
CA LEU A 166 8.83 19.61 0.16
C LEU A 166 8.96 18.22 0.82
N PHE A 167 7.93 17.75 1.53
CA PHE A 167 7.94 16.42 2.13
C PHE A 167 7.92 15.29 1.10
N HIS A 168 7.23 15.48 -0.02
CA HIS A 168 7.27 14.53 -1.13
C HIS A 168 8.70 14.37 -1.65
N ASN A 169 9.42 15.48 -1.84
CA ASN A 169 10.80 15.45 -2.32
C ASN A 169 11.78 14.86 -1.29
N ILE A 170 11.52 15.03 0.02
CA ILE A 170 12.42 14.52 1.07
C ILE A 170 12.15 13.05 1.42
N LEU A 171 10.91 12.70 1.75
CA LEU A 171 10.58 11.43 2.39
C LEU A 171 10.37 10.26 1.42
N PHE A 172 10.38 10.50 0.11
CA PHE A 172 10.34 9.43 -0.89
C PHE A 172 11.74 8.89 -1.23
N LEU A 173 12.81 9.56 -0.81
CA LEU A 173 14.18 9.17 -1.14
C LEU A 173 14.77 8.17 -0.15
N THR A 174 14.55 8.36 1.15
CA THR A 174 15.07 7.44 2.18
C THR A 174 14.11 7.30 3.36
N GLU A 175 14.31 6.24 4.15
CA GLU A 175 13.50 5.97 5.34
C GLU A 175 13.68 7.05 6.43
N PHE A 176 12.58 7.46 7.06
CA PHE A 176 12.60 8.47 8.11
C PHE A 176 12.07 7.92 9.44
N ASP A 177 12.86 8.08 10.49
CA ASP A 177 12.53 7.63 11.84
C ASP A 177 11.63 8.63 12.57
N LEU A 178 10.34 8.29 12.72
CA LEU A 178 9.33 9.14 13.35
C LEU A 178 9.54 9.33 14.86
N ARG A 179 10.44 8.58 15.53
CA ARG A 179 10.78 8.82 16.95
C ARG A 179 11.30 10.24 17.18
N LYS A 180 11.90 10.84 16.14
CA LYS A 180 12.47 12.19 16.15
C LYS A 180 11.41 13.30 16.16
N ILE A 181 10.13 12.97 15.93
CA ILE A 181 9.03 13.93 15.76
C ILE A 181 7.94 13.73 16.82
N LYS A 182 7.46 14.83 17.41
CA LYS A 182 6.33 14.82 18.36
C LYS A 182 4.97 14.81 17.63
N LEU A 183 4.69 13.74 16.89
CA LEU A 183 3.53 13.62 16.00
C LEU A 183 2.17 13.91 16.65
N PHE A 184 1.95 13.43 17.88
CA PHE A 184 0.69 13.62 18.59
C PHE A 184 0.25 15.10 18.67
N LYS A 185 1.19 16.00 19.03
CA LYS A 185 0.91 17.43 19.18
C LYS A 185 0.53 18.12 17.87
N ILE A 186 0.90 17.52 16.75
CA ILE A 186 0.65 18.02 15.41
C ILE A 186 -0.74 17.55 14.98
N VAL A 187 -0.98 16.24 14.99
CA VAL A 187 -2.24 15.63 14.52
C VAL A 187 -3.48 16.13 15.27
N GLU A 188 -3.35 16.48 16.56
CA GLU A 188 -4.45 17.05 17.35
C GLU A 188 -5.00 18.35 16.74
N LYS A 189 -4.12 19.18 16.17
CA LYS A 189 -4.44 20.54 15.69
C LYS A 189 -4.85 20.60 14.22
N LEU A 190 -4.59 19.54 13.45
CA LEU A 190 -4.92 19.49 12.02
C LEU A 190 -6.43 19.48 11.79
N ASN A 191 -6.89 20.32 10.86
CA ASN A 191 -8.25 20.27 10.30
C ASN A 191 -8.36 19.16 9.23
N ARG A 192 -9.53 18.93 8.64
CA ARG A 192 -9.73 17.85 7.65
C ARG A 192 -8.82 17.94 6.44
N LEU A 193 -8.61 19.14 5.88
CA LEU A 193 -7.76 19.37 4.70
C LEU A 193 -6.29 19.09 5.03
N THR A 194 -5.77 19.78 6.04
CA THR A 194 -4.37 19.64 6.48
C THR A 194 -4.08 18.22 6.97
N PHE A 195 -5.04 17.55 7.61
CA PHE A 195 -4.90 16.15 8.02
C PHE A 195 -4.87 15.20 6.82
N PHE A 196 -5.67 15.43 5.77
CA PHE A 196 -5.58 14.64 4.54
C PHE A 196 -4.21 14.78 3.87
N MET A 197 -3.70 16.02 3.71
CA MET A 197 -2.36 16.25 3.17
C MET A 197 -1.27 15.63 4.05
N PHE A 198 -1.46 15.66 5.37
CA PHE A 198 -0.55 15.03 6.32
C PHE A 198 -0.57 13.49 6.24
N ILE A 199 -1.72 12.87 5.99
CA ILE A 199 -1.81 11.43 5.74
C ILE A 199 -0.93 11.04 4.56
N LYS A 200 -0.96 11.80 3.46
CA LYS A 200 -0.14 11.50 2.28
C LYS A 200 1.36 11.50 2.60
N VAL A 201 1.80 12.41 3.46
CA VAL A 201 3.19 12.46 3.98
C VAL A 201 3.48 11.29 4.91
N LEU A 202 2.56 10.91 5.79
CA LEU A 202 2.78 9.75 6.67
C LEU A 202 2.81 8.43 5.90
N THR A 203 2.04 8.30 4.82
CA THR A 203 2.02 7.09 4.00
C THR A 203 3.41 6.73 3.45
N SER A 204 4.23 7.70 3.05
CA SER A 204 5.60 7.41 2.57
C SER A 204 6.50 6.81 3.66
N THR A 205 6.23 7.12 4.93
CA THR A 205 6.97 6.57 6.09
C THR A 205 6.49 5.19 6.54
N LEU A 206 5.39 4.70 5.95
CA LEU A 206 4.75 3.42 6.28
C LEU A 206 4.90 2.37 5.17
N PHE A 207 5.23 2.79 3.95
CA PHE A 207 5.30 1.89 2.81
C PHE A 207 6.52 0.98 2.91
N GLN A 208 6.28 -0.29 3.24
CA GLN A 208 7.31 -1.32 3.25
C GLN A 208 7.50 -1.87 1.83
N PRO A 209 8.73 -1.98 1.31
CA PRO A 209 8.99 -2.69 0.06
C PRO A 209 8.46 -4.12 0.12
N ASP A 210 7.78 -4.59 -0.93
CA ASP A 210 7.27 -5.96 -0.92
C ASP A 210 8.45 -6.93 -1.08
N SER A 211 8.77 -7.63 0.01
CA SER A 211 9.82 -8.65 0.01
C SER A 211 9.56 -9.77 -1.01
N ASN A 212 8.33 -9.95 -1.48
CA ASN A 212 7.97 -10.95 -2.48
C ASN A 212 8.26 -10.50 -3.92
N GLU A 213 8.52 -9.20 -4.14
CA GLU A 213 8.96 -8.65 -5.43
C GLU A 213 10.48 -8.77 -5.61
N ALA A 214 11.20 -9.25 -4.59
CA ALA A 214 12.62 -9.49 -4.68
C ALA A 214 12.91 -10.62 -5.69
N PRO A 215 13.83 -10.40 -6.65
CA PRO A 215 14.08 -11.37 -7.73
C PRO A 215 14.66 -12.69 -7.23
N LYS A 216 15.32 -12.69 -6.07
CA LYS A 216 15.81 -13.88 -5.39
C LYS A 216 15.31 -13.91 -3.95
N LEU A 217 15.07 -15.11 -3.44
CA LEU A 217 14.69 -15.25 -2.04
C LEU A 217 15.77 -14.80 -1.07
N SER A 218 17.05 -15.04 -1.37
CA SER A 218 18.15 -14.52 -0.54
C SER A 218 18.00 -13.02 -0.28
N ASP A 219 17.53 -12.31 -1.31
CA ASP A 219 17.33 -10.87 -1.27
C ASP A 219 16.05 -10.54 -0.50
N SER A 220 14.98 -11.32 -0.66
CA SER A 220 13.77 -11.24 0.16
C SER A 220 14.05 -11.44 1.67
N ILE A 221 14.86 -12.43 2.03
CA ILE A 221 15.28 -12.70 3.42
C ILE A 221 16.10 -11.51 3.95
N THR A 222 17.03 -10.99 3.14
CA THR A 222 17.90 -9.87 3.51
C THR A 222 17.10 -8.57 3.68
N LEU A 223 16.17 -8.27 2.77
CA LEU A 223 15.25 -7.14 2.84
C LEU A 223 14.40 -7.23 4.11
N LYS A 224 13.84 -8.42 4.40
CA LYS A 224 13.08 -8.63 5.64
C LYS A 224 13.95 -8.42 6.90
N ALA A 225 15.18 -8.89 6.91
CA ALA A 225 16.06 -8.75 8.07
C ALA A 225 16.48 -7.29 8.34
N ASN A 226 16.75 -6.50 7.28
CA ASN A 226 17.38 -5.19 7.41
C ASN A 226 16.40 -4.00 7.44
N GLN A 227 15.26 -4.07 6.73
CA GLN A 227 14.36 -2.91 6.56
C GLN A 227 13.16 -2.90 7.52
N LEU A 228 12.73 -4.05 8.05
CA LEU A 228 11.56 -4.14 8.93
C LEU A 228 11.59 -3.23 10.19
N PRO A 229 12.73 -2.94 10.84
CA PRO A 229 12.71 -2.25 12.13
C PRO A 229 12.12 -0.84 12.06
N ILE A 230 12.55 0.00 11.11
CA ILE A 230 12.12 1.41 11.04
C ILE A 230 10.64 1.52 10.67
N TYR A 231 10.17 0.77 9.67
CA TYR A 231 8.75 0.74 9.33
C TYR A 231 7.88 0.22 10.48
N THR A 232 8.33 -0.81 11.20
CA THR A 232 7.64 -1.33 12.39
C THR A 232 7.55 -0.29 13.50
N ILE A 233 8.63 0.46 13.73
CA ILE A 233 8.67 1.56 14.70
C ILE A 233 7.70 2.67 14.28
N ASN A 234 7.77 3.12 13.03
CA ASN A 234 6.89 4.16 12.47
C ASN A 234 5.42 3.76 12.58
N HIS A 235 5.09 2.52 12.24
CA HIS A 235 3.76 1.95 12.37
C HIS A 235 3.24 2.04 13.81
N SER A 236 4.06 1.65 14.78
CA SER A 236 3.71 1.70 16.20
C SER A 236 3.51 3.13 16.70
N ILE A 237 4.34 4.08 16.25
CA ILE A 237 4.24 5.50 16.62
C ILE A 237 2.98 6.12 16.03
N ILE A 238 2.69 5.87 14.75
CA ILE A 238 1.51 6.41 14.10
C ILE A 238 0.24 5.87 14.77
N LEU A 239 0.17 4.57 15.03
CA LEU A 239 -0.97 3.98 15.75
C LEU A 239 -1.11 4.46 17.21
N ALA A 240 -0.03 4.92 17.83
CA ALA A 240 -0.09 5.52 19.16
C ALA A 240 -0.70 6.94 19.15
N VAL A 241 -0.82 7.59 17.98
CA VAL A 241 -1.51 8.87 17.84
C VAL A 241 -3.02 8.68 18.02
N PRO A 242 -3.64 9.27 19.06
CA PRO A 242 -5.06 9.17 19.31
C PRO A 242 -5.91 9.61 18.11
N SER A 243 -6.94 8.81 17.82
CA SER A 243 -7.95 9.08 16.79
C SER A 243 -7.41 9.21 15.36
N ILE A 244 -6.16 8.83 15.07
CA ILE A 244 -5.63 8.91 13.70
C ILE A 244 -6.44 8.04 12.73
N LEU A 245 -6.78 6.82 13.16
CA LEU A 245 -7.58 5.88 12.38
C LEU A 245 -9.05 6.33 12.30
N ASP A 246 -9.62 6.85 13.40
CA ASP A 246 -10.97 7.42 13.41
C ASP A 246 -11.09 8.60 12.42
N LYS A 247 -10.11 9.51 12.43
CA LYS A 247 -10.04 10.66 11.52
C LYS A 247 -9.92 10.20 10.06
N ALA A 248 -9.02 9.25 9.76
CA ALA A 248 -8.86 8.71 8.41
C ALA A 248 -10.13 8.01 7.91
N TYR A 249 -10.75 7.20 8.75
CA TYR A 249 -12.03 6.54 8.47
C TYR A 249 -13.15 7.54 8.19
N HIS A 250 -13.30 8.58 9.01
CA HIS A 250 -14.34 9.59 8.82
C HIS A 250 -14.14 10.42 7.54
N LEU A 251 -12.89 10.65 7.11
CA LEU A 251 -12.63 11.26 5.81
C LEU A 251 -13.07 10.34 4.66
N LEU A 252 -12.79 9.04 4.78
CA LEU A 252 -13.20 8.04 3.79
C LEU A 252 -14.74 7.94 3.72
N GLU A 253 -15.40 7.86 4.87
CA GLU A 253 -16.86 7.88 4.98
C GLU A 253 -17.46 9.18 4.40
N TYR A 254 -16.86 10.32 4.69
CA TYR A 254 -17.30 11.62 4.16
C TYR A 254 -17.20 11.67 2.62
N SER A 255 -16.21 11.01 2.03
CA SER A 255 -16.03 10.95 0.57
C SER A 255 -17.15 10.20 -0.18
N MET A 256 -17.92 9.37 0.53
CA MET A 256 -19.03 8.61 -0.03
C MET A 256 -20.33 9.42 -0.18
N ARG A 257 -20.35 10.67 0.30
CA ARG A 257 -21.55 11.51 0.18
C ARG A 257 -21.76 11.95 -1.27
N PRO A 258 -23.01 11.97 -1.79
CA PRO A 258 -23.30 12.36 -3.17
C PRO A 258 -22.75 13.76 -3.54
N ASN A 259 -22.79 14.68 -2.58
CA ASN A 259 -22.33 16.06 -2.71
C ASN A 259 -20.84 16.26 -2.33
N PHE A 260 -20.06 15.18 -2.18
CA PHE A 260 -18.64 15.30 -1.90
C PHE A 260 -17.88 15.90 -3.09
N PHE A 261 -17.06 16.91 -2.79
CA PHE A 261 -16.03 17.48 -3.67
C PHE A 261 -14.67 17.34 -3.00
N SER A 262 -13.68 16.90 -3.76
CA SER A 262 -12.30 16.83 -3.27
C SER A 262 -11.83 18.22 -2.85
N PRO A 263 -11.15 18.36 -1.70
CA PRO A 263 -10.59 19.65 -1.30
C PRO A 263 -9.66 20.28 -2.35
N SER A 264 -8.98 19.46 -3.15
CA SER A 264 -8.09 19.89 -4.24
C SER A 264 -8.81 20.64 -5.37
N LEU A 265 -10.14 20.51 -5.47
CA LEU A 265 -10.94 21.20 -6.50
C LEU A 265 -11.64 22.46 -5.96
N ILE A 266 -11.43 22.84 -4.69
CA ILE A 266 -12.11 23.97 -4.06
C ILE A 266 -11.21 25.20 -4.08
N THR A 267 -11.56 26.18 -4.91
CA THR A 267 -10.78 27.43 -5.15
C THR A 267 -10.80 28.42 -3.98
N SER A 268 -11.66 28.22 -2.98
CA SER A 268 -11.72 29.05 -1.77
C SER A 268 -12.15 28.21 -0.56
N PRO A 269 -11.23 27.50 0.09
CA PRO A 269 -11.56 26.69 1.25
C PRO A 269 -12.01 27.59 2.40
N ARG A 270 -13.33 27.64 2.68
CA ARG A 270 -13.83 28.30 3.88
C ARG A 270 -13.41 27.49 5.11
N SER A 271 -12.69 28.13 6.04
CA SER A 271 -12.07 27.47 7.21
C SER A 271 -13.04 26.69 8.11
N ASP A 272 -14.33 27.02 8.09
CA ASP A 272 -15.39 26.39 8.88
C ASP A 272 -15.89 25.06 8.29
N VAL A 273 -15.73 24.84 6.98
CA VAL A 273 -16.15 23.61 6.28
C VAL A 273 -15.23 22.43 6.60
N TYR A 274 -13.96 22.70 6.93
CA TYR A 274 -12.94 21.68 7.17
C TYR A 274 -12.66 21.42 8.66
N ASP A 275 -13.35 22.08 9.58
CA ASP A 275 -13.24 21.75 11.00
C ASP A 275 -13.87 20.36 11.27
N TRP A 276 -13.36 19.64 12.26
CA TRP A 276 -13.88 18.32 12.66
C TRP A 276 -15.31 18.38 13.24
N GLY A 277 -15.89 19.58 13.31
CA GLY A 277 -17.22 19.84 13.82
C GLY A 277 -17.19 19.96 15.35
N LYS A 278 -16.81 21.13 15.88
CA LYS A 278 -17.18 21.43 17.26
C LYS A 278 -18.70 21.43 17.36
N LYS A 279 -19.27 20.58 18.24
CA LYS A 279 -20.70 20.60 18.60
C LYS A 279 -21.08 22.04 19.00
N LYS A 280 -21.55 22.87 18.06
CA LYS A 280 -22.14 24.16 18.39
C LYS A 280 -23.38 23.83 19.23
N LYS A 281 -23.35 24.19 20.52
CA LYS A 281 -24.50 24.12 21.42
C LYS A 281 -25.72 24.64 20.65
N LYS A 282 -26.77 23.83 20.56
CA LYS A 282 -28.03 24.11 19.87
C LYS A 282 -28.48 25.56 20.12
N LYS A 283 -28.17 26.50 19.23
CA LYS A 283 -28.95 27.72 19.07
C LYS A 283 -30.07 27.38 18.10
N LYS A 284 -31.30 27.68 18.54
CA LYS A 284 -32.58 27.36 17.89
C LYS A 284 -32.50 27.51 16.37
N LYS A 285 -32.90 26.45 15.66
CA LYS A 285 -33.16 26.42 14.22
C LYS A 285 -33.98 27.65 13.81
N LYS A 286 -33.40 28.58 13.04
CA LYS A 286 -34.19 29.33 12.06
C LYS A 286 -34.40 28.41 10.88
N LYS A 287 -35.67 28.18 10.53
CA LYS A 287 -36.13 27.16 9.57
C LYS A 287 -35.91 27.51 8.09
N ASN A 288 -35.22 28.61 7.77
CA ASN A 288 -35.01 29.09 6.41
C ASN A 288 -33.54 29.49 6.17
N GLU A 289 -32.59 28.60 6.44
CA GLU A 289 -31.26 28.71 5.81
C GLU A 289 -31.28 27.82 4.56
N PRO A 290 -31.01 28.37 3.36
CA PRO A 290 -31.00 27.58 2.13
C PRO A 290 -29.93 26.48 2.24
N PRO A 291 -30.12 25.34 1.56
CA PRO A 291 -29.04 24.36 1.43
C PRO A 291 -27.82 25.11 0.89
N HIS A 292 -26.65 24.94 1.50
CA HIS A 292 -25.43 25.64 1.13
C HIS A 292 -25.05 25.39 -0.33
N THR A 293 -25.63 26.16 -1.24
CA THR A 293 -25.25 26.35 -2.63
C THR A 293 -24.15 27.39 -2.64
N GLY A 294 -22.91 26.94 -2.38
CA GLY A 294 -21.77 27.61 -3.01
C GLY A 294 -21.88 27.35 -4.51
N GLU A 295 -21.61 28.36 -5.32
CA GLU A 295 -21.52 28.32 -6.78
C GLU A 295 -20.88 27.01 -7.29
N PRO A 296 -21.22 26.52 -8.51
CA PRO A 296 -20.58 25.32 -9.05
C PRO A 296 -19.06 25.56 -9.03
N PRO A 297 -18.25 24.73 -8.34
CA PRO A 297 -16.88 25.11 -8.01
C PRO A 297 -15.97 25.16 -9.24
N LEU A 298 -16.43 24.63 -10.38
CA LEU A 298 -15.71 24.58 -11.64
C LEU A 298 -16.67 24.80 -12.82
N SER A 299 -16.29 25.64 -13.78
CA SER A 299 -16.97 25.70 -15.09
C SER A 299 -16.52 24.53 -15.96
N GLN A 300 -17.30 24.16 -16.98
CA GLN A 300 -16.88 23.15 -17.97
C GLN A 300 -15.54 23.51 -18.62
N ALA A 301 -15.33 24.80 -18.95
CA ALA A 301 -14.07 25.26 -19.54
C ALA A 301 -12.87 25.07 -18.59
N HIS A 302 -13.03 25.40 -17.31
CA HIS A 302 -11.97 25.19 -16.32
C HIS A 302 -11.69 23.70 -16.07
N ALA A 303 -12.73 22.86 -16.04
CA ALA A 303 -12.56 21.42 -15.91
C ALA A 303 -11.77 20.82 -17.07
N ARG A 304 -12.09 21.23 -18.32
CA ARG A 304 -11.36 20.79 -19.51
C ARG A 304 -9.88 21.17 -19.46
N MET A 305 -9.59 22.42 -19.10
CA MET A 305 -8.21 22.88 -18.97
C MET A 305 -7.42 22.05 -17.94
N ILE A 306 -8.02 21.69 -16.81
CA ILE A 306 -7.38 20.84 -15.80
C ILE A 306 -7.16 19.43 -16.35
N LEU A 307 -8.14 18.84 -17.01
CA LEU A 307 -8.01 17.50 -17.60
C LEU A 307 -6.95 17.44 -18.69
N GLU A 308 -6.85 18.47 -19.53
CA GLU A 308 -5.79 18.63 -20.53
C GLU A 308 -4.40 18.76 -19.88
N GLN A 309 -4.27 19.54 -18.81
CA GLN A 309 -3.02 19.66 -18.05
C GLN A 309 -2.59 18.35 -17.39
N LEU A 310 -3.54 17.53 -16.96
CA LEU A 310 -3.29 16.21 -16.38
C LEU A 310 -3.13 15.12 -17.45
N ASN A 311 -3.28 15.45 -18.74
CA ASN A 311 -3.28 14.52 -19.86
C ASN A 311 -4.28 13.36 -19.67
N LEU A 312 -5.48 13.67 -19.17
CA LEU A 312 -6.53 12.69 -18.89
C LEU A 312 -7.55 12.65 -20.01
N GLU A 313 -7.71 11.48 -20.62
CA GLU A 313 -8.80 11.23 -21.55
C GLU A 313 -10.13 11.10 -20.80
N TYR A 314 -11.17 11.77 -21.29
CA TYR A 314 -12.51 11.68 -20.73
C TYR A 314 -13.57 11.70 -21.83
N ARG A 315 -14.74 11.12 -21.53
CA ARG A 315 -15.91 11.17 -22.41
C ARG A 315 -17.08 11.77 -21.64
N GLY A 316 -17.76 12.73 -22.24
CA GLY A 316 -18.96 13.36 -21.68
C GLY A 316 -18.67 14.63 -20.87
N ASP A 317 -19.27 14.74 -19.68
CA ASP A 317 -19.20 15.92 -18.83
C ASP A 317 -17.84 16.02 -18.11
N ALA A 318 -17.08 17.08 -18.40
CA ALA A 318 -15.73 17.28 -17.85
C ALA A 318 -15.75 17.53 -16.33
N VAL A 319 -16.78 18.21 -15.83
CA VAL A 319 -16.91 18.51 -14.40
C VAL A 319 -17.24 17.24 -13.62
N GLU A 320 -18.17 16.41 -14.12
CA GLU A 320 -18.51 15.16 -13.44
C GLU A 320 -17.34 14.16 -13.49
N PHE A 321 -16.64 14.05 -14.62
CA PHE A 321 -15.45 13.20 -14.72
C PHE A 321 -14.36 13.64 -13.74
N LEU A 322 -14.02 14.94 -13.70
CA LEU A 322 -13.00 15.47 -12.80
C LEU A 322 -13.40 15.30 -11.32
N LYS A 323 -14.68 15.42 -11.01
CA LYS A 323 -15.23 15.15 -9.68
C LYS A 323 -15.10 13.66 -9.32
N GLU A 324 -15.40 12.74 -10.23
CA GLU A 324 -15.19 11.29 -10.01
C GLU A 324 -13.70 10.96 -9.83
N TYR A 325 -12.82 11.49 -10.69
CA TYR A 325 -11.38 11.26 -10.66
C TYR A 325 -10.74 11.79 -9.37
N SER A 326 -11.07 13.02 -8.98
CA SER A 326 -10.57 13.60 -7.73
C SER A 326 -11.08 12.88 -6.48
N ARG A 327 -12.33 12.38 -6.52
CA ARG A 327 -12.87 11.50 -5.46
C ARG A 327 -12.12 10.17 -5.40
N ALA A 328 -11.85 9.56 -6.54
CA ALA A 328 -11.08 8.31 -6.61
C ALA A 328 -9.67 8.50 -6.04
N THR A 329 -8.98 9.59 -6.40
CA THR A 329 -7.67 9.97 -5.85
C THR A 329 -7.73 10.13 -4.32
N TYR A 330 -8.70 10.90 -3.83
CA TYR A 330 -8.88 11.12 -2.39
C TYR A 330 -9.11 9.82 -1.62
N GLN A 331 -9.93 8.93 -2.18
CA GLN A 331 -10.22 7.63 -1.60
C GLN A 331 -9.01 6.68 -1.67
N ALA A 332 -8.30 6.65 -2.80
CA ALA A 332 -7.11 5.85 -2.98
C ALA A 332 -6.05 6.18 -1.91
N ASP A 333 -5.72 7.48 -1.74
CA ASP A 333 -4.76 7.94 -0.73
C ASP A 333 -5.14 7.49 0.70
N LEU A 334 -6.41 7.63 1.07
CA LEU A 334 -6.91 7.23 2.38
C LEU A 334 -6.90 5.71 2.58
N ILE A 335 -7.29 4.96 1.56
CA ILE A 335 -7.31 3.50 1.60
C ILE A 335 -5.89 2.96 1.67
N VAL A 336 -4.94 3.50 0.89
CA VAL A 336 -3.52 3.13 0.97
C VAL A 336 -3.00 3.35 2.38
N PHE A 337 -3.27 4.51 3.00
CA PHE A 337 -2.86 4.78 4.37
C PHE A 337 -3.47 3.77 5.37
N ILE A 338 -4.78 3.51 5.28
CA ILE A 338 -5.46 2.55 6.16
C ILE A 338 -4.91 1.14 5.93
N TYR A 339 -4.65 0.75 4.69
CA TYR A 339 -4.05 -0.54 4.34
C TYR A 339 -2.63 -0.67 4.93
N SER A 340 -1.77 0.33 4.76
CA SER A 340 -0.42 0.34 5.35
C SER A 340 -0.46 0.20 6.88
N LEU A 341 -1.45 0.82 7.54
CA LEU A 341 -1.70 0.60 8.96
C LEU A 341 -2.24 -0.80 9.27
N ALA A 342 -3.13 -1.35 8.45
CA ALA A 342 -3.67 -2.68 8.67
C ALA A 342 -2.66 -3.79 8.36
N ASN A 343 -1.69 -3.55 7.49
CA ASN A 343 -0.72 -4.56 7.06
C ASN A 343 0.52 -4.69 7.96
N GLY A 344 0.67 -3.86 9.00
CA GLY A 344 1.79 -3.94 9.94
C GLY A 344 1.55 -4.84 11.16
N ASN A 345 2.52 -4.92 12.07
CA ASN A 345 2.53 -5.86 13.22
C ASN A 345 1.35 -5.69 14.20
N ARG A 346 0.68 -4.54 14.20
CA ARG A 346 -0.51 -4.27 15.03
C ARG A 346 -1.84 -4.43 14.28
N ARG A 347 -1.84 -5.20 13.18
CA ARG A 347 -3.01 -5.53 12.34
C ARG A 347 -4.29 -5.79 13.13
N TYR A 348 -4.25 -6.67 14.12
CA TYR A 348 -5.42 -7.02 14.95
C TYR A 348 -6.11 -5.77 15.54
N HIS A 349 -5.33 -4.84 16.10
CA HIS A 349 -5.88 -3.61 16.69
C HIS A 349 -6.54 -2.72 15.66
N VAL A 350 -5.95 -2.63 14.47
CA VAL A 350 -6.47 -1.83 13.35
C VAL A 350 -7.76 -2.43 12.81
N LEU A 351 -7.78 -3.74 12.51
CA LEU A 351 -8.97 -4.42 11.99
C LEU A 351 -10.13 -4.39 13.00
N LYS A 352 -9.85 -4.63 14.29
CA LYS A 352 -10.86 -4.51 15.36
C LYS A 352 -11.44 -3.11 15.43
N LYS A 353 -10.59 -2.07 15.32
CA LYS A 353 -11.03 -0.68 15.36
C LYS A 353 -11.82 -0.30 14.10
N LEU A 354 -11.43 -0.76 12.92
CA LEU A 354 -12.19 -0.59 11.67
C LEU A 354 -13.58 -1.24 11.77
N LYS A 355 -13.67 -2.46 12.33
CA LYS A 355 -14.96 -3.10 12.62
C LYS A 355 -15.83 -2.24 13.52
N GLN A 356 -15.28 -1.72 14.62
CA GLN A 356 -16.01 -0.85 15.55
C GLN A 356 -16.51 0.45 14.90
N LEU A 357 -15.79 0.95 13.89
CA LEU A 357 -16.17 2.14 13.13
C LEU A 357 -17.26 1.86 12.07
N GLY A 358 -17.59 0.59 11.80
CA GLY A 358 -18.59 0.21 10.82
C GLY A 358 -18.03 -0.02 9.40
N PHE A 359 -16.73 -0.32 9.27
CA PHE A 359 -16.05 -0.46 7.98
C PHE A 359 -16.70 -1.47 7.02
N ALA A 360 -17.33 -2.54 7.53
CA ALA A 360 -18.02 -3.52 6.67
C ALA A 360 -19.06 -2.87 5.75
N LYS A 361 -19.86 -1.93 6.29
CA LYS A 361 -20.89 -1.25 5.49
C LYS A 361 -20.28 -0.28 4.49
N LEU A 362 -19.27 0.48 4.93
CA LEU A 362 -18.54 1.40 4.06
C LEU A 362 -17.87 0.66 2.89
N ALA A 363 -17.20 -0.45 3.17
CA ALA A 363 -16.55 -1.27 2.15
C ALA A 363 -17.56 -1.83 1.14
N GLU A 364 -18.70 -2.35 1.62
CA GLU A 364 -19.78 -2.83 0.74
C GLU A 364 -20.31 -1.72 -0.18
N ASP A 365 -20.60 -0.53 0.37
CA ASP A 365 -21.10 0.61 -0.39
C ASP A 365 -20.07 1.10 -1.41
N MET A 366 -18.79 1.09 -1.05
CA MET A 366 -17.69 1.39 -1.97
C MET A 366 -17.64 0.38 -3.12
N ILE A 367 -17.62 -0.93 -2.85
CA ILE A 367 -17.57 -1.96 -3.91
C ILE A 367 -18.76 -1.83 -4.87
N LYS A 368 -19.97 -1.58 -4.35
CA LYS A 368 -21.18 -1.39 -5.14
C LYS A 368 -21.10 -0.16 -6.06
N SER A 369 -20.35 0.87 -5.66
CA SER A 369 -20.15 2.09 -6.46
C SER A 369 -19.07 1.95 -7.55
N LEU A 370 -18.26 0.89 -7.52
CA LEU A 370 -17.16 0.68 -8.47
C LEU A 370 -17.65 0.05 -9.77
N LYS A 371 -17.02 0.45 -10.89
CA LYS A 371 -17.28 -0.09 -12.23
C LYS A 371 -16.44 -1.35 -12.44
N TRP A 372 -17.08 -2.52 -12.37
CA TRP A 372 -16.40 -3.82 -12.52
C TRP A 372 -16.44 -4.38 -13.94
N ASN A 373 -17.15 -3.73 -14.85
CA ASN A 373 -17.33 -4.17 -16.24
C ASN A 373 -16.42 -3.43 -17.25
N VAL A 374 -15.50 -2.59 -16.76
CA VAL A 374 -14.51 -1.86 -17.56
C VAL A 374 -13.16 -1.96 -16.85
N SER A 375 -12.10 -2.25 -17.63
CA SER A 375 -10.73 -2.20 -17.14
C SER A 375 -10.37 -0.74 -16.86
N GLU A 376 -10.00 -0.45 -15.62
CA GLU A 376 -9.41 0.85 -15.24
C GLU A 376 -7.88 0.71 -15.07
N TYR A 377 -7.32 -0.45 -15.41
CA TYR A 377 -5.89 -0.70 -15.39
C TYR A 377 -5.20 0.03 -16.55
N GLU A 378 -4.37 0.99 -16.19
CA GLU A 378 -3.35 1.65 -17.00
C GLU A 378 -2.09 1.69 -16.12
N GLU A 379 -0.91 1.46 -16.70
CA GLU A 379 0.39 1.29 -16.00
C GLU A 379 0.49 2.12 -14.70
N GLU A 380 0.12 1.47 -13.60
CA GLU A 380 0.26 1.77 -12.17
C GLU A 380 -0.21 3.13 -11.59
N VAL A 381 -0.66 4.10 -12.38
CA VAL A 381 -0.98 5.45 -11.87
C VAL A 381 -2.47 5.81 -11.87
N ASN A 382 -3.36 4.92 -12.34
CA ASN A 382 -4.79 5.23 -12.40
C ASN A 382 -5.49 5.18 -11.01
N PRO A 383 -6.02 6.30 -10.47
CA PRO A 383 -6.62 6.32 -9.13
C PRO A 383 -7.87 5.44 -8.99
N PHE A 384 -8.61 5.20 -10.09
CA PHE A 384 -9.77 4.33 -10.05
C PHE A 384 -9.37 2.88 -9.78
N PHE A 385 -8.32 2.41 -10.45
CA PHE A 385 -7.73 1.08 -10.24
C PHE A 385 -7.09 0.96 -8.86
N ILE A 386 -6.27 1.92 -8.43
CA ILE A 386 -5.63 1.90 -7.10
C ILE A 386 -6.70 1.80 -6.01
N ARG A 387 -7.78 2.60 -6.09
CA ARG A 387 -8.90 2.53 -5.15
C ARG A 387 -9.54 1.14 -5.11
N LYS A 388 -9.81 0.51 -6.26
CA LYS A 388 -10.37 -0.86 -6.33
C LYS A 388 -9.46 -1.85 -5.60
N ILE A 389 -8.18 -1.89 -5.99
CA ILE A 389 -7.26 -2.92 -5.53
C ILE A 389 -6.93 -2.75 -4.06
N GLN A 390 -6.67 -1.53 -3.60
CA GLN A 390 -6.33 -1.29 -2.20
C GLN A 390 -7.53 -1.54 -1.27
N LEU A 391 -8.77 -1.30 -1.74
CA LEU A 391 -9.97 -1.68 -1.00
C LEU A 391 -10.07 -3.21 -0.84
N LEU A 392 -9.87 -3.95 -1.93
CA LEU A 392 -9.84 -5.42 -1.89
C LEU A 392 -8.73 -5.94 -0.97
N ARG A 393 -7.54 -5.32 -0.98
CA ARG A 393 -6.43 -5.67 -0.09
C ARG A 393 -6.78 -5.48 1.39
N ILE A 394 -7.47 -4.41 1.77
CA ILE A 394 -7.95 -4.25 3.16
C ILE A 394 -8.94 -5.37 3.51
N ILE A 395 -9.87 -5.70 2.61
CA ILE A 395 -10.86 -6.76 2.84
C ILE A 395 -10.17 -8.12 3.03
N LEU A 396 -9.15 -8.43 2.22
CA LEU A 396 -8.34 -9.64 2.36
C LEU A 396 -7.71 -9.78 3.75
N LEU A 397 -7.29 -8.68 4.37
CA LEU A 397 -6.72 -8.72 5.74
C LEU A 397 -7.73 -9.18 6.79
N PHE A 398 -9.04 -9.00 6.56
CA PHE A 398 -10.09 -9.54 7.43
C PHE A 398 -10.27 -11.06 7.31
N PHE A 399 -9.77 -11.65 6.22
CA PHE A 399 -9.81 -13.09 5.94
C PHE A 399 -8.46 -13.78 6.16
N ASP A 400 -7.43 -13.04 6.56
CA ASP A 400 -6.13 -13.61 6.92
C ASP A 400 -6.27 -14.58 8.10
N MET A 401 -5.41 -15.59 8.14
CA MET A 401 -5.39 -16.64 9.16
C MET A 401 -5.27 -16.06 10.58
N GLU A 402 -4.52 -14.98 10.76
CA GLU A 402 -4.39 -14.30 12.05
C GLU A 402 -5.70 -13.65 12.51
N ALA A 403 -6.48 -13.11 11.57
CA ALA A 403 -7.74 -12.44 11.88
C ALA A 403 -8.89 -13.44 12.10
N THR A 404 -8.84 -14.59 11.42
CA THR A 404 -9.90 -15.60 11.40
C THR A 404 -9.72 -16.73 12.43
N ARG A 405 -8.53 -16.88 13.02
CA ARG A 405 -8.28 -17.85 14.10
C ARG A 405 -8.80 -17.37 15.46
N ALA A 406 -9.20 -18.33 16.29
CA ALA A 406 -9.51 -18.08 17.70
C ALA A 406 -8.26 -17.59 18.45
N PRO A 407 -8.37 -16.64 19.40
CA PRO A 407 -9.60 -16.02 19.91
C PRO A 407 -10.09 -14.77 19.14
N PHE A 408 -9.43 -14.39 18.04
CA PHE A 408 -9.63 -13.09 17.40
C PHE A 408 -10.79 -13.04 16.40
N ALA A 409 -11.21 -14.20 15.88
CA ALA A 409 -12.27 -14.35 14.86
C ALA A 409 -13.52 -13.49 15.11
N SER A 410 -14.06 -13.49 16.33
CA SER A 410 -15.27 -12.73 16.67
C SER A 410 -15.04 -11.22 16.70
N SER A 411 -13.85 -10.79 17.13
CA SER A 411 -13.47 -9.38 17.26
C SER A 411 -13.08 -8.74 15.91
N CYS A 412 -12.67 -9.56 14.94
CA CYS A 412 -12.18 -9.11 13.64
C CYS A 412 -13.00 -9.61 12.45
N SER A 413 -14.13 -10.31 12.62
CA SER A 413 -14.95 -10.67 11.45
C SER A 413 -15.59 -9.43 10.80
N ILE A 414 -15.40 -9.27 9.49
CA ILE A 414 -16.10 -8.29 8.62
C ILE A 414 -17.47 -8.78 8.16
N ILE A 415 -17.73 -10.08 8.27
CA ILE A 415 -19.00 -10.71 7.88
C ILE A 415 -20.06 -10.39 8.94
N SER A 416 -21.24 -9.93 8.50
CA SER A 416 -22.37 -9.74 9.41
C SER A 416 -22.96 -11.07 9.83
N ARG A 417 -23.62 -11.11 11.00
CA ARG A 417 -24.38 -12.31 11.40
C ARG A 417 -25.45 -12.70 10.38
N HIS A 418 -26.01 -11.73 9.68
CA HIS A 418 -26.99 -11.98 8.64
C HIS A 418 -26.38 -12.76 7.47
N GLU A 419 -25.24 -12.30 6.95
CA GLU A 419 -24.54 -12.95 5.86
C GLU A 419 -23.98 -14.33 6.27
N GLU A 420 -23.47 -14.46 7.49
CA GLU A 420 -23.03 -15.74 8.06
C GLU A 420 -24.17 -16.79 8.05
N HIS A 421 -25.35 -16.41 8.54
CA HIS A 421 -26.53 -17.27 8.52
C HIS A 421 -26.96 -17.65 7.09
N LEU A 422 -26.94 -16.70 6.15
CA LEU A 422 -27.26 -16.97 4.74
C LEU A 422 -26.27 -17.97 4.13
N ILE A 423 -24.97 -17.80 4.37
CA ILE A 423 -23.91 -18.70 3.87
C ILE A 423 -24.07 -20.09 4.47
N ASN A 424 -24.43 -20.19 5.76
CA ASN A 424 -24.63 -21.44 6.46
C ASN A 424 -26.02 -22.08 6.20
N GLY A 425 -26.84 -21.50 5.32
CA GLY A 425 -28.13 -22.08 4.90
C GLY A 425 -29.27 -21.91 5.92
N VAL A 426 -29.17 -20.94 6.84
CA VAL A 426 -30.22 -20.62 7.81
C VAL A 426 -31.27 -19.72 7.17
N GLU A 427 -32.44 -20.28 6.83
CA GLU A 427 -33.49 -19.59 6.06
C GLU A 427 -34.24 -18.50 6.84
N ARG A 428 -34.35 -18.61 8.17
CA ARG A 428 -35.06 -17.63 9.02
C ARG A 428 -34.25 -17.28 10.27
N CYS A 429 -33.60 -16.13 10.19
CA CYS A 429 -32.85 -15.58 11.31
C CYS A 429 -33.79 -14.88 12.30
N GLN A 430 -33.93 -15.42 13.52
CA GLN A 430 -34.73 -14.79 14.60
C GLN A 430 -33.91 -13.80 15.44
N ASP A 431 -32.61 -13.64 15.19
CA ASP A 431 -31.75 -12.72 15.92
C ASP A 431 -32.09 -11.25 15.54
N SER A 432 -32.49 -10.46 16.54
CA SER A 432 -32.77 -9.03 16.39
C SER A 432 -31.59 -8.21 15.85
N GLN A 433 -30.34 -8.65 16.08
CA GLN A 433 -29.13 -8.01 15.57
C GLN A 433 -28.90 -8.33 14.07
N CYS A 434 -29.22 -9.55 13.66
CA CYS A 434 -29.19 -10.01 12.27
C CYS A 434 -30.21 -9.27 11.39
N LEU A 435 -31.33 -8.82 11.95
CA LEU A 435 -32.29 -7.97 11.23
C LEU A 435 -31.82 -6.51 11.06
N LYS A 436 -30.88 -6.05 11.90
CA LYS A 436 -30.36 -4.67 11.90
C LYS A 436 -29.11 -4.50 11.03
N GLU A 437 -28.22 -5.49 11.01
CA GLU A 437 -26.96 -5.46 10.25
C GLU A 437 -27.06 -6.34 8.99
N LYS A 438 -27.35 -5.72 7.84
CA LYS A 438 -27.56 -6.41 6.55
C LYS A 438 -26.43 -6.22 5.54
N THR A 439 -25.17 -6.16 6.00
CA THR A 439 -24.05 -6.10 5.05
C THR A 439 -23.86 -7.46 4.39
N SER A 440 -23.63 -7.47 3.07
CA SER A 440 -23.42 -8.68 2.28
C SER A 440 -22.11 -8.62 1.51
N ILE A 441 -20.98 -8.62 2.23
CA ILE A 441 -19.66 -8.40 1.63
C ILE A 441 -19.24 -9.56 0.70
N ILE A 442 -19.51 -10.81 1.07
CA ILE A 442 -19.22 -12.00 0.26
C ILE A 442 -20.09 -12.03 -1.00
N SER A 443 -21.39 -11.76 -0.86
CA SER A 443 -22.28 -11.65 -2.04
C SER A 443 -21.83 -10.52 -2.97
N THR A 444 -21.40 -9.39 -2.41
CA THR A 444 -20.94 -8.24 -3.19
C THR A 444 -19.62 -8.54 -3.92
N LEU A 445 -18.69 -9.26 -3.29
CA LEU A 445 -17.46 -9.75 -3.93
C LEU A 445 -17.77 -10.72 -5.07
N TRP A 446 -18.69 -11.65 -4.87
CA TRP A 446 -19.15 -12.58 -5.91
C TRP A 446 -19.76 -11.86 -7.11
N GLU A 447 -20.67 -10.91 -6.88
CA GLU A 447 -21.28 -10.13 -7.96
C GLU A 447 -20.25 -9.29 -8.72
N SER A 448 -19.23 -8.80 -8.02
CA SER A 448 -18.12 -8.06 -8.65
C SER A 448 -17.25 -8.98 -9.50
N TYR A 449 -16.96 -10.20 -9.01
CA TYR A 449 -16.24 -11.25 -9.75
C TYR A 449 -16.96 -11.61 -11.06
N GLU A 450 -18.27 -11.80 -11.02
CA GLU A 450 -19.07 -12.08 -12.22
C GLU A 450 -19.09 -10.91 -13.21
N ARG A 451 -19.15 -9.66 -12.72
CA ARG A 451 -19.12 -8.46 -13.58
C ARG A 451 -17.76 -8.22 -14.23
N ALA A 452 -16.68 -8.65 -13.59
CA ALA A 452 -15.31 -8.52 -14.10
C ALA A 452 -14.91 -9.63 -15.08
N LYS A 453 -15.86 -10.43 -15.57
CA LYS A 453 -15.59 -11.48 -16.54
C LYS A 453 -14.96 -10.91 -17.81
N GLY A 454 -13.77 -11.41 -18.16
CA GLY A 454 -12.99 -10.95 -19.31
C GLY A 454 -12.07 -9.74 -19.03
N ILE A 455 -12.03 -9.23 -17.80
CA ILE A 455 -11.15 -8.12 -17.40
C ILE A 455 -10.00 -8.66 -16.56
N GLU A 456 -8.82 -8.77 -17.15
CA GLU A 456 -7.72 -9.54 -16.58
C GLU A 456 -7.31 -9.13 -15.16
N LYS A 457 -6.91 -7.87 -14.97
CA LYS A 457 -6.31 -7.41 -13.71
C LYS A 457 -7.34 -7.34 -12.57
N GLU A 458 -8.51 -6.74 -12.78
CA GLU A 458 -9.56 -6.68 -11.75
C GLU A 458 -10.08 -8.07 -11.37
N ARG A 459 -10.32 -8.93 -12.36
CA ARG A 459 -10.79 -10.29 -12.10
C ARG A 459 -9.75 -11.07 -11.30
N SER A 460 -8.47 -10.91 -11.62
CA SER A 460 -7.37 -11.54 -10.89
C SER A 460 -7.38 -11.24 -9.39
N PHE A 461 -7.53 -9.96 -9.01
CA PHE A 461 -7.63 -9.57 -7.59
C PHE A 461 -8.91 -10.09 -6.93
N LEU A 462 -10.03 -10.11 -7.65
CA LEU A 462 -11.28 -10.69 -7.15
C LEU A 462 -11.18 -12.21 -6.96
N THR A 463 -10.50 -12.92 -7.87
CA THR A 463 -10.22 -14.36 -7.73
C THR A 463 -9.39 -14.62 -6.47
N CYS A 464 -8.38 -13.80 -6.18
CA CYS A 464 -7.62 -13.86 -4.93
C CYS A 464 -8.52 -13.63 -3.69
N CYS A 465 -9.49 -12.71 -3.77
CA CYS A 465 -10.48 -12.50 -2.71
C CYS A 465 -11.35 -13.75 -2.50
N ILE A 466 -11.89 -14.34 -3.55
CA ILE A 466 -12.71 -15.56 -3.47
C ILE A 466 -11.88 -16.72 -2.90
N GLN A 467 -10.66 -16.91 -3.39
CA GLN A 467 -9.72 -17.93 -2.90
C GLN A 467 -9.45 -17.78 -1.39
N THR A 468 -9.20 -16.57 -0.93
CA THR A 468 -8.89 -16.30 0.48
C THR A 468 -10.12 -16.47 1.36
N VAL A 469 -11.28 -15.99 0.91
CA VAL A 469 -12.57 -16.18 1.60
C VAL A 469 -12.85 -17.67 1.79
N LEU A 470 -12.65 -18.52 0.76
CA LEU A 470 -12.87 -19.97 0.82
C LEU A 470 -12.06 -20.70 1.92
N LYS A 471 -10.99 -20.08 2.43
CA LYS A 471 -10.16 -20.60 3.53
C LYS A 471 -10.73 -20.28 4.92
N SER A 472 -11.78 -19.45 5.01
CA SER A 472 -12.36 -19.02 6.27
C SER A 472 -12.95 -20.20 7.05
N PRO A 473 -12.47 -20.48 8.28
CA PRO A 473 -13.03 -21.54 9.10
C PRO A 473 -14.46 -21.18 9.55
N ASN A 474 -15.29 -22.20 9.78
CA ASN A 474 -16.66 -22.09 10.31
C ASN A 474 -17.74 -21.50 9.38
N LEU A 475 -17.45 -21.34 8.09
CA LEU A 475 -18.44 -20.92 7.08
C LEU A 475 -18.61 -21.99 6.00
N ASN A 476 -19.85 -22.28 5.61
CA ASN A 476 -20.15 -23.22 4.52
C ASN A 476 -20.01 -22.56 3.13
N LEU A 477 -18.86 -21.93 2.88
CA LEU A 477 -18.59 -21.15 1.67
C LEU A 477 -18.56 -22.01 0.41
N ASN A 478 -18.14 -23.27 0.50
CA ASN A 478 -18.10 -24.17 -0.67
C ASN A 478 -19.50 -24.42 -1.19
N ALA A 479 -20.44 -24.84 -0.31
CA ALA A 479 -21.81 -25.05 -0.72
C ALA A 479 -22.47 -23.75 -1.20
N TYR A 480 -22.13 -22.61 -0.58
CA TYR A 480 -22.61 -21.30 -1.03
C TYR A 480 -22.15 -20.97 -2.46
N PHE A 481 -20.85 -21.04 -2.74
CA PHE A 481 -20.30 -20.73 -4.06
C PHE A 481 -20.64 -21.79 -5.12
N GLU A 482 -20.78 -23.05 -4.73
CA GLU A 482 -21.27 -24.12 -5.60
C GLU A 482 -22.70 -23.82 -6.08
N LYS A 483 -23.61 -23.44 -5.17
CA LYS A 483 -24.98 -23.01 -5.52
C LYS A 483 -25.00 -21.79 -6.43
N LYS A 484 -24.01 -20.89 -6.31
CA LYS A 484 -23.83 -19.74 -7.19
C LYS A 484 -23.23 -20.09 -8.55
N GLY A 485 -22.74 -21.31 -8.74
CA GLY A 485 -22.20 -21.81 -10.00
C GLY A 485 -20.69 -21.67 -10.16
N LEU A 486 -19.95 -21.32 -9.11
CA LEU A 486 -18.48 -21.11 -9.19
C LEU A 486 -17.76 -22.37 -9.69
N LEU A 487 -18.01 -23.53 -9.07
CA LEU A 487 -17.36 -24.79 -9.45
C LEU A 487 -17.64 -25.15 -10.92
N LYS A 488 -18.90 -24.96 -11.36
CA LYS A 488 -19.29 -25.19 -12.75
C LYS A 488 -18.55 -24.27 -13.72
N GLY A 489 -18.49 -22.97 -13.38
CA GLY A 489 -17.83 -21.95 -14.17
C GLY A 489 -16.32 -22.16 -14.29
N LEU A 490 -15.64 -22.48 -13.18
CA LEU A 490 -14.20 -22.76 -13.17
C LEU A 490 -13.86 -23.92 -14.10
N VAL A 491 -14.56 -25.05 -13.99
CA VAL A 491 -14.33 -26.21 -14.87
C VAL A 491 -14.50 -25.84 -16.34
N ASN A 492 -15.54 -25.08 -16.70
CA ASN A 492 -15.74 -24.62 -18.08
C ASN A 492 -14.54 -23.80 -18.60
N GLU A 493 -13.93 -22.97 -17.74
CA GLU A 493 -12.83 -22.09 -18.13
C GLU A 493 -11.49 -22.85 -18.21
N VAL A 494 -11.19 -23.72 -17.23
CA VAL A 494 -9.94 -24.48 -17.22
C VAL A 494 -9.92 -25.63 -18.23
N SER A 495 -11.09 -26.13 -18.63
CA SER A 495 -11.25 -27.12 -19.71
C SER A 495 -11.54 -26.46 -21.06
N SER A 496 -11.44 -25.13 -21.17
CA SER A 496 -11.67 -24.43 -22.44
C SER A 496 -10.42 -24.50 -23.33
N PRO A 497 -10.57 -24.76 -24.65
CA PRO A 497 -9.48 -24.64 -25.60
C PRO A 497 -9.18 -23.17 -25.98
N LEU A 498 -9.96 -22.20 -25.50
CA LEU A 498 -9.80 -20.79 -25.87
C LEU A 498 -8.60 -20.16 -25.15
N ASP A 499 -7.65 -19.63 -25.92
CA ASP A 499 -6.40 -19.04 -25.41
C ASP A 499 -6.62 -17.91 -24.40
N GLN A 500 -7.72 -17.17 -24.48
CA GLN A 500 -8.05 -16.09 -23.55
C GLN A 500 -8.15 -16.54 -22.08
N TYR A 501 -8.43 -17.83 -21.83
CA TYR A 501 -8.49 -18.36 -20.47
C TYR A 501 -7.13 -18.77 -19.92
N LYS A 502 -6.11 -18.93 -20.77
CA LYS A 502 -4.74 -19.26 -20.35
C LYS A 502 -4.15 -18.19 -19.43
N ALA A 503 -4.47 -16.92 -19.68
CA ALA A 503 -4.08 -15.80 -18.83
C ALA A 503 -4.59 -15.92 -17.37
N PHE A 504 -5.63 -16.72 -17.14
CA PHE A 504 -6.24 -16.91 -15.81
C PHE A 504 -5.94 -18.27 -15.19
N TYR A 505 -5.13 -19.13 -15.84
CA TYR A 505 -4.95 -20.53 -15.41
C TYR A 505 -4.50 -20.63 -13.96
N GLN A 506 -3.42 -19.95 -13.58
CA GLN A 506 -2.91 -20.03 -12.22
C GLN A 506 -4.01 -19.75 -11.18
N MET A 507 -4.74 -18.65 -11.35
CA MET A 507 -5.77 -18.24 -10.40
C MET A 507 -7.02 -19.12 -10.44
N ASN A 508 -7.44 -19.56 -11.62
CA ASN A 508 -8.61 -20.43 -11.77
C ASN A 508 -8.34 -21.83 -11.20
N PHE A 509 -7.15 -22.40 -11.45
CA PHE A 509 -6.74 -23.68 -10.89
C PHE A 509 -6.55 -23.59 -9.37
N ASP A 510 -6.02 -22.49 -8.86
CA ASP A 510 -5.91 -22.22 -7.42
C ASP A 510 -7.27 -22.23 -6.71
N VAL A 511 -8.28 -21.55 -7.26
CA VAL A 511 -9.63 -21.54 -6.68
C VAL A 511 -10.32 -22.88 -6.85
N LEU A 512 -10.19 -23.53 -8.02
CA LEU A 512 -10.73 -24.87 -8.24
C LEU A 512 -10.16 -25.86 -7.22
N GLY A 513 -8.85 -25.79 -6.99
CA GLY A 513 -8.17 -26.58 -5.98
C GLY A 513 -8.70 -26.29 -4.57
N GLU A 514 -8.86 -25.03 -4.18
CA GLU A 514 -9.43 -24.68 -2.86
C GLU A 514 -10.86 -25.18 -2.69
N MET A 515 -11.68 -25.19 -3.75
CA MET A 515 -13.06 -25.69 -3.72
C MET A 515 -13.14 -27.19 -3.43
N ILE A 516 -12.16 -27.98 -3.89
CA ILE A 516 -12.15 -29.45 -3.72
C ILE A 516 -11.26 -29.94 -2.59
N LYS A 517 -10.28 -29.13 -2.15
CA LYS A 517 -9.28 -29.52 -1.15
C LYS A 517 -9.93 -30.01 0.14
N PHE A 518 -9.70 -31.29 0.46
CA PHE A 518 -10.27 -31.99 1.64
C PHE A 518 -11.81 -31.98 1.70
N LYS A 519 -12.50 -31.65 0.61
CA LYS A 519 -13.96 -31.46 0.55
C LYS A 519 -14.59 -32.53 -0.31
N LEU A 520 -14.89 -33.66 0.32
CA LEU A 520 -15.38 -34.86 -0.37
C LEU A 520 -16.59 -34.61 -1.29
N PRO A 521 -17.65 -33.86 -0.91
CA PRO A 521 -18.80 -33.65 -1.79
C PRO A 521 -18.46 -32.91 -3.09
N ALA A 522 -17.67 -31.84 -3.01
CA ALA A 522 -17.23 -31.07 -4.17
C ALA A 522 -16.29 -31.89 -5.06
N PHE A 523 -15.42 -32.71 -4.45
CA PHE A 523 -14.52 -33.62 -5.17
C PHE A 523 -15.30 -34.70 -5.94
N ILE A 524 -16.30 -35.32 -5.30
CA ILE A 524 -17.20 -36.31 -5.94
C ILE A 524 -17.96 -35.67 -7.11
N TYR A 525 -18.53 -34.48 -6.91
CA TYR A 525 -19.23 -33.76 -7.97
C TYR A 525 -18.32 -33.54 -9.18
N LEU A 526 -17.08 -33.05 -8.95
CA LEU A 526 -16.11 -32.82 -10.01
C LEU A 526 -15.75 -34.11 -10.75
N ASN A 527 -15.43 -35.19 -10.02
CA ASN A 527 -15.10 -36.49 -10.62
C ASN A 527 -16.26 -37.04 -11.46
N ASN A 528 -17.49 -36.98 -10.95
CA ASN A 528 -18.67 -37.47 -11.66
C ASN A 528 -18.98 -36.67 -12.93
N ARG A 529 -18.83 -35.35 -12.86
CA ARG A 529 -18.99 -34.48 -14.04
C ARG A 529 -18.00 -34.84 -15.14
N LEU A 530 -16.73 -34.97 -14.79
CA LEU A 530 -15.66 -35.27 -15.73
C LEU A 530 -15.76 -36.70 -16.28
N ARG A 531 -16.27 -37.64 -15.48
CA ARG A 531 -16.60 -38.99 -15.93
C ARG A 531 -17.74 -39.00 -16.95
N ALA A 532 -18.75 -38.15 -16.75
CA ALA A 532 -19.83 -37.98 -17.71
C ALA A 532 -19.39 -37.25 -18.99
N ASN A 533 -18.25 -36.55 -18.98
CA ASN A 533 -17.72 -35.79 -20.11
C ASN A 533 -16.23 -36.11 -20.35
N PRO A 534 -15.88 -37.29 -20.90
CA PRO A 534 -14.49 -37.72 -21.04
C PRO A 534 -13.60 -36.76 -21.83
N GLN A 535 -14.15 -36.06 -22.85
CA GLN A 535 -13.40 -35.05 -23.59
C GLN A 535 -13.03 -33.84 -22.72
N GLU A 536 -13.92 -33.42 -21.81
CA GLU A 536 -13.66 -32.31 -20.88
C GLU A 536 -12.54 -32.67 -19.90
N PHE A 537 -12.49 -33.94 -19.45
CA PHE A 537 -11.40 -34.46 -18.63
C PHE A 537 -10.07 -34.49 -19.39
N GLN A 538 -10.08 -34.96 -20.64
CA GLN A 538 -8.87 -35.02 -21.46
C GLN A 538 -8.27 -33.62 -21.65
N VAL A 539 -9.08 -32.63 -22.06
CA VAL A 539 -8.63 -31.24 -22.23
C VAL A 539 -8.12 -30.65 -20.92
N LEU A 540 -8.78 -30.93 -19.80
CA LEU A 540 -8.34 -30.48 -18.48
C LEU A 540 -6.93 -30.99 -18.14
N MET A 541 -6.69 -32.29 -18.32
CA MET A 541 -5.39 -32.91 -18.00
C MET A 541 -4.29 -32.47 -18.98
N GLU A 542 -4.61 -32.28 -20.26
CA GLU A 542 -3.71 -31.68 -21.25
C GLU A 542 -3.28 -30.26 -20.80
N ASN A 543 -4.25 -29.44 -20.38
CA ASN A 543 -3.98 -28.08 -19.87
C ASN A 543 -3.13 -28.10 -18.59
N VAL A 544 -3.39 -29.03 -17.67
CA VAL A 544 -2.58 -29.22 -16.44
C VAL A 544 -1.13 -29.55 -16.79
N MET A 545 -0.91 -30.52 -17.67
CA MET A 545 0.44 -30.96 -18.01
C MET A 545 1.22 -29.95 -18.85
N ALA A 546 0.54 -29.21 -19.72
CA ALA A 546 1.16 -28.16 -20.54
C ALA A 546 1.52 -26.90 -19.73
N ASN A 547 0.81 -26.64 -18.61
CA ASN A 547 0.96 -25.43 -17.79
C ASN A 547 1.21 -25.82 -16.32
N ILE A 548 2.10 -26.78 -16.09
CA ILE A 548 2.33 -27.37 -14.77
C ILE A 548 2.84 -26.35 -13.75
N ILE A 549 3.52 -25.29 -14.20
CA ILE A 549 3.99 -24.19 -13.35
C ILE A 549 2.79 -23.42 -12.82
N GLU A 550 1.78 -23.16 -13.63
CA GLU A 550 0.57 -22.43 -13.25
C GLU A 550 -0.39 -23.33 -12.45
N THR A 551 -0.44 -24.63 -12.77
CA THR A 551 -1.39 -25.60 -12.16
C THR A 551 -0.83 -26.33 -10.94
N ASN A 552 0.39 -26.01 -10.52
CA ASN A 552 1.10 -26.75 -9.48
C ASN A 552 0.31 -26.90 -8.16
N VAL A 553 -0.40 -25.84 -7.73
CA VAL A 553 -1.17 -25.84 -6.47
C VAL A 553 -2.37 -26.76 -6.58
N PHE A 554 -3.04 -26.78 -7.75
CA PHE A 554 -4.16 -27.66 -8.01
C PHE A 554 -3.76 -29.13 -7.93
N VAL A 555 -2.66 -29.51 -8.57
CA VAL A 555 -2.13 -30.90 -8.55
C VAL A 555 -1.78 -31.33 -7.12
N ARG A 556 -1.21 -30.42 -6.33
CA ARG A 556 -0.96 -30.65 -4.90
C ARG A 556 -2.25 -30.87 -4.13
N TYR A 557 -3.26 -30.04 -4.35
CA TYR A 557 -4.55 -30.16 -3.66
C TYR A 557 -5.31 -31.43 -4.05
N LEU A 558 -5.19 -31.90 -5.30
CA LEU A 558 -5.66 -33.24 -5.70
C LEU A 558 -4.97 -34.34 -4.89
N SER A 559 -3.64 -34.32 -4.89
CA SER A 559 -2.82 -35.32 -4.20
C SER A 559 -3.09 -35.37 -2.69
N LEU A 560 -3.16 -34.20 -2.05
CA LEU A 560 -3.49 -34.06 -0.63
C LEU A 560 -4.90 -34.55 -0.31
N SER A 561 -5.89 -34.23 -1.16
CA SER A 561 -7.27 -34.65 -0.93
C SER A 561 -7.42 -36.16 -1.05
N LEU A 562 -6.84 -36.77 -2.09
CA LEU A 562 -6.86 -38.22 -2.27
C LEU A 562 -6.19 -38.94 -1.11
N TYR A 563 -5.02 -38.44 -0.67
CA TYR A 563 -4.35 -38.98 0.52
C TYR A 563 -5.19 -38.82 1.79
N HIS A 564 -5.84 -37.68 1.98
CA HIS A 564 -6.73 -37.46 3.12
C HIS A 564 -7.91 -38.44 3.11
N PHE A 565 -8.57 -38.60 1.96
CA PHE A 565 -9.69 -39.55 1.82
C PHE A 565 -9.26 -41.00 2.04
N SER A 566 -8.02 -41.37 1.68
CA SER A 566 -7.52 -42.74 1.83
C SER A 566 -7.09 -43.08 3.26
N THR A 567 -6.82 -42.06 4.09
CA THR A 567 -6.25 -42.25 5.44
C THR A 567 -7.24 -41.95 6.56
N GLN A 568 -8.37 -41.30 6.26
CA GLN A 568 -9.41 -41.05 7.23
C GLN A 568 -10.36 -42.25 7.34
N PRO A 569 -10.45 -42.93 8.50
CA PRO A 569 -11.22 -44.17 8.64
C PRO A 569 -12.73 -44.01 8.44
N ASN A 570 -13.24 -42.77 8.50
CA ASN A 570 -14.66 -42.45 8.36
C ASN A 570 -15.04 -41.95 6.96
N ILE A 571 -14.11 -41.98 6.00
CA ILE A 571 -14.35 -41.53 4.63
C ILE A 571 -14.36 -42.75 3.71
N GLU A 572 -15.51 -43.06 3.14
CA GLU A 572 -15.64 -44.05 2.08
C GLU A 572 -15.59 -43.32 0.72
N TYR A 573 -14.57 -43.61 -0.07
CA TYR A 573 -14.38 -43.03 -1.40
C TYR A 573 -13.98 -44.10 -2.42
N ASP A 574 -14.60 -44.06 -3.59
CA ASP A 574 -14.33 -44.98 -4.70
C ASP A 574 -13.07 -44.54 -5.47
N PHE A 575 -11.93 -45.08 -5.05
CA PHE A 575 -10.64 -44.83 -5.69
C PHE A 575 -10.49 -45.50 -7.06
N GLU A 576 -11.18 -46.62 -7.31
CA GLU A 576 -11.07 -47.37 -8.56
C GLU A 576 -11.67 -46.59 -9.75
N ASN A 577 -12.79 -45.91 -9.51
CA ASN A 577 -13.47 -45.06 -10.49
C ASN A 577 -13.07 -43.57 -10.39
N CYS A 578 -12.05 -43.25 -9.62
CA CYS A 578 -11.53 -41.89 -9.52
C CYS A 578 -10.60 -41.58 -10.70
N LEU A 579 -11.02 -40.65 -11.56
CA LEU A 579 -10.22 -40.22 -12.73
C LEU A 579 -8.91 -39.56 -12.30
N PHE A 580 -8.95 -38.73 -11.24
CA PHE A 580 -7.76 -38.05 -10.73
C PHE A 580 -6.77 -39.00 -10.06
N ASN A 581 -7.25 -40.04 -9.36
CA ASN A 581 -6.38 -41.04 -8.75
C ASN A 581 -5.60 -41.78 -9.84
N ARG A 582 -6.31 -42.27 -10.86
CA ARG A 582 -5.71 -42.94 -12.02
C ARG A 582 -4.70 -42.05 -12.73
N PHE A 583 -5.07 -40.80 -13.03
CA PHE A 583 -4.17 -39.86 -13.66
C PHE A 583 -2.88 -39.64 -12.86
N LEU A 584 -2.97 -39.46 -11.54
CA LEU A 584 -1.80 -39.29 -10.70
C LEU A 584 -0.96 -40.56 -10.66
N GLU A 585 -1.54 -41.74 -10.49
CA GLU A 585 -0.80 -43.01 -10.50
C GLU A 585 -0.02 -43.22 -11.81
N GLU A 586 -0.63 -42.90 -12.96
CA GLU A 586 0.00 -43.03 -14.28
C GLU A 586 1.07 -41.96 -14.56
N ASN A 587 0.95 -40.77 -13.96
CA ASN A 587 1.77 -39.60 -14.31
C ASN A 587 2.63 -39.06 -13.16
N ILE A 588 2.65 -39.71 -11.99
CA ILE A 588 3.27 -39.16 -10.78
C ILE A 588 4.73 -38.78 -10.99
N PHE A 589 5.52 -39.60 -11.69
CA PHE A 589 6.93 -39.30 -11.95
C PHE A 589 7.12 -38.08 -12.84
N LYS A 590 6.28 -37.94 -13.87
CA LYS A 590 6.29 -36.79 -14.78
C LYS A 590 5.83 -35.52 -14.07
N VAL A 591 4.78 -35.61 -13.27
CA VAL A 591 4.30 -34.52 -12.42
C VAL A 591 5.39 -34.09 -11.46
N MET A 592 6.04 -35.04 -10.76
CA MET A 592 7.15 -34.75 -9.84
C MET A 592 8.29 -34.05 -10.56
N LYS A 593 8.80 -34.60 -11.66
CA LYS A 593 9.86 -33.98 -12.46
C LYS A 593 9.52 -32.52 -12.84
N LEU A 594 8.29 -32.29 -13.30
CA LEU A 594 7.85 -30.95 -13.70
C LEU A 594 7.65 -29.98 -12.51
N LEU A 595 7.22 -30.49 -11.36
CA LEU A 595 7.15 -29.72 -10.12
C LEU A 595 8.54 -29.37 -9.58
N ILE A 596 9.52 -30.24 -9.80
CA ILE A 596 10.92 -30.08 -9.42
C ILE A 596 11.59 -28.98 -10.25
N ASP A 597 11.39 -29.00 -11.56
CA ASP A 597 11.92 -27.96 -12.45
C ASP A 597 11.32 -26.57 -12.18
N SER A 598 10.23 -26.50 -11.39
CA SER A 598 9.49 -25.28 -11.07
C SER A 598 9.53 -24.87 -9.59
N LEU A 599 10.47 -25.41 -8.80
CA LEU A 599 10.58 -25.21 -7.35
C LEU A 599 10.75 -23.72 -6.95
N THR A 600 9.83 -23.26 -6.11
CA THR A 600 9.90 -22.05 -5.27
C THR A 600 9.39 -22.42 -3.86
N LEU A 601 9.45 -21.48 -2.92
CA LEU A 601 9.38 -21.65 -1.45
C LEU A 601 8.16 -22.29 -0.79
N ASP A 602 7.16 -22.66 -1.57
CA ASP A 602 5.83 -23.02 -1.06
C ASP A 602 5.39 -24.44 -1.50
N LYS A 603 6.30 -25.26 -2.06
CA LYS A 603 5.93 -26.25 -3.09
C LYS A 603 6.11 -27.78 -2.80
N ILE A 604 6.39 -28.23 -1.56
CA ILE A 604 6.86 -29.61 -1.24
C ILE A 604 5.74 -30.65 -0.90
N SER A 605 4.46 -30.34 -1.08
CA SER A 605 3.40 -31.22 -0.53
C SER A 605 3.31 -32.63 -1.16
N VAL A 606 3.84 -32.85 -2.37
CA VAL A 606 3.79 -34.17 -3.04
C VAL A 606 4.87 -35.11 -2.49
N ASP A 607 6.07 -34.60 -2.18
CA ASP A 607 7.16 -35.36 -1.57
C ASP A 607 6.78 -35.91 -0.18
N ILE A 608 6.03 -35.12 0.61
CA ILE A 608 5.56 -35.53 1.93
C ILE A 608 4.53 -36.67 1.82
N VAL A 609 3.63 -36.59 0.84
CA VAL A 609 2.66 -37.68 0.57
C VAL A 609 3.39 -38.95 0.11
N ALA A 610 4.37 -38.82 -0.78
CA ALA A 610 5.22 -39.91 -1.22
C ALA A 610 5.96 -40.59 -0.05
N GLN A 611 6.55 -39.80 0.85
CA GLN A 611 7.22 -40.30 2.05
C GLN A 611 6.26 -41.06 2.97
N ARG A 612 5.07 -40.51 3.22
CA ARG A 612 4.07 -41.19 4.06
C ARG A 612 3.51 -42.46 3.45
N LYS A 613 3.51 -42.58 2.12
CA LYS A 613 3.18 -43.82 1.40
C LYS A 613 4.36 -44.81 1.33
N GLY A 614 5.53 -44.45 1.85
CA GLY A 614 6.74 -45.28 1.78
C GLY A 614 7.36 -45.37 0.39
N GLN A 615 6.96 -44.51 -0.53
CA GLN A 615 7.33 -44.56 -1.95
C GLN A 615 8.49 -43.62 -2.31
N LEU A 616 9.00 -42.83 -1.34
CA LEU A 616 10.05 -41.84 -1.61
C LEU A 616 11.31 -42.43 -2.24
N ASN A 617 11.71 -43.63 -1.83
CA ASN A 617 12.89 -44.30 -2.37
C ASN A 617 12.73 -44.65 -3.85
N ASP A 618 11.54 -45.13 -4.23
CA ASP A 618 11.22 -45.49 -5.61
C ASP A 618 11.20 -44.24 -6.50
N TYR A 619 10.67 -43.11 -5.98
CA TYR A 619 10.72 -41.83 -6.70
C TYR A 619 12.15 -41.33 -6.92
N ILE A 620 13.00 -41.39 -5.90
CA ILE A 620 14.40 -40.97 -6.02
C ILE A 620 15.15 -41.85 -7.01
N ALA A 621 14.88 -43.16 -7.02
CA ALA A 621 15.46 -44.09 -7.98
C ALA A 621 15.07 -43.72 -9.42
N GLU A 622 13.78 -43.46 -9.67
CA GLU A 622 13.28 -43.12 -11.00
C GLU A 622 13.78 -41.74 -11.47
N LEU A 623 13.87 -40.75 -10.58
CA LEU A 623 14.42 -39.43 -10.90
C LEU A 623 15.90 -39.50 -11.30
N LYS A 624 16.68 -40.39 -10.68
CA LYS A 624 18.07 -40.67 -11.10
C LYS A 624 18.11 -41.28 -12.50
N VAL A 625 17.22 -42.23 -12.80
CA VAL A 625 17.11 -42.81 -14.15
C VAL A 625 16.74 -41.74 -15.19
N MET A 626 15.93 -40.75 -14.81
CA MET A 626 15.56 -39.61 -15.65
C MET A 626 16.65 -38.51 -15.76
N GLY A 627 17.86 -38.74 -15.22
CA GLY A 627 18.99 -37.82 -15.31
C GLY A 627 18.88 -36.59 -14.41
N GLN A 628 18.05 -36.64 -13.35
CA GLN A 628 17.92 -35.57 -12.36
C GLN A 628 18.76 -35.89 -11.11
N GLU A 629 20.08 -36.05 -11.29
CA GLU A 629 20.99 -36.46 -10.20
C GLU A 629 21.19 -35.37 -9.13
N ASP A 630 21.11 -34.10 -9.53
CA ASP A 630 21.23 -32.91 -8.68
C ASP A 630 19.92 -32.51 -7.99
N PHE A 631 18.82 -33.23 -8.27
CA PHE A 631 17.50 -33.01 -7.69
C PHE A 631 17.54 -32.88 -6.17
N VAL A 632 18.20 -33.83 -5.51
CA VAL A 632 18.16 -33.87 -4.06
C VAL A 632 19.00 -32.76 -3.45
N ASP A 633 20.06 -32.33 -4.13
CA ASP A 633 20.85 -31.17 -3.69
C ASP A 633 20.01 -29.90 -3.79
N ARG A 634 19.27 -29.71 -4.90
CA ARG A 634 18.30 -28.62 -5.05
C ARG A 634 17.21 -28.64 -3.98
N ILE A 635 16.69 -29.82 -3.62
CA ILE A 635 15.71 -29.96 -2.54
C ILE A 635 16.32 -29.64 -1.16
N LEU A 636 17.53 -30.12 -0.87
CA LEU A 636 18.18 -29.87 0.42
C LEU A 636 18.52 -28.39 0.59
N GLU A 637 19.01 -27.73 -0.48
CA GLU A 637 19.20 -26.28 -0.50
C GLU A 637 17.89 -25.52 -0.25
N LEU A 638 16.80 -25.96 -0.88
CA LEU A 638 15.48 -25.39 -0.67
C LEU A 638 15.02 -25.57 0.78
N PHE A 639 15.21 -26.75 1.38
CA PHE A 639 14.89 -26.98 2.80
C PHE A 639 15.71 -26.13 3.75
N ASP A 640 17.01 -25.97 3.53
CA ASP A 640 17.86 -25.11 4.37
C ASP A 640 17.45 -23.65 4.28
N LEU A 641 17.02 -23.23 3.10
CA LEU A 641 16.48 -21.92 2.84
C LEU A 641 15.11 -21.71 3.53
N TRP A 642 14.24 -22.73 3.50
CA TRP A 642 12.96 -22.76 4.22
C TRP A 642 13.16 -22.70 5.73
N ASN A 643 14.08 -23.50 6.26
CA ASN A 643 14.39 -23.49 7.68
C ASN A 643 14.80 -22.09 8.13
N ARG A 644 15.70 -21.42 7.40
CA ARG A 644 16.10 -20.04 7.72
C ARG A 644 14.94 -19.04 7.63
N PHE A 645 14.05 -19.20 6.64
CA PHE A 645 12.91 -18.31 6.44
C PHE A 645 11.81 -18.52 7.50
N TYR A 646 11.31 -19.75 7.66
CA TYR A 646 10.19 -20.09 8.54
C TYR A 646 10.57 -20.11 10.01
N PHE A 647 11.82 -20.38 10.37
CA PHE A 647 12.30 -20.28 11.76
C PHE A 647 12.07 -18.88 12.35
N ASN A 648 12.28 -17.85 11.53
CA ASN A 648 12.07 -16.45 11.92
C ASN A 648 10.66 -15.93 11.59
N ASN A 649 9.80 -16.77 11.00
CA ASN A 649 8.51 -16.35 10.45
C ASN A 649 7.40 -17.34 10.80
N THR A 650 7.03 -17.33 12.08
CA THR A 650 6.02 -18.22 12.66
C THR A 650 4.66 -18.10 11.98
N ARG A 651 4.34 -16.96 11.36
CA ARG A 651 3.08 -16.74 10.64
C ARG A 651 3.01 -17.61 9.39
N ASP A 652 4.03 -17.51 8.55
CA ASP A 652 4.05 -18.22 7.27
C ASP A 652 4.19 -19.74 7.51
N LEU A 653 4.90 -20.14 8.58
CA LEU A 653 4.94 -21.53 9.07
C LEU A 653 3.53 -22.04 9.40
N VAL A 654 2.78 -21.31 10.20
CA VAL A 654 1.41 -21.66 10.60
C VAL A 654 0.46 -21.74 9.39
N SER A 655 0.63 -20.84 8.42
CA SER A 655 -0.15 -20.86 7.18
C SER A 655 0.07 -22.17 6.41
N ILE A 656 1.32 -22.59 6.25
CA ILE A 656 1.69 -23.84 5.57
C ILE A 656 1.18 -25.07 6.30
N GLU A 657 1.32 -25.11 7.63
CA GLU A 657 0.81 -26.24 8.39
C GLU A 657 -0.71 -26.38 8.25
N THR A 658 -1.43 -25.26 8.18
CA THR A 658 -2.88 -25.27 8.01
C THR A 658 -3.28 -25.72 6.62
N SER A 659 -2.60 -25.20 5.59
CA SER A 659 -2.96 -25.46 4.21
C SER A 659 -2.67 -26.90 3.80
N SER A 660 -1.59 -27.49 4.32
CA SER A 660 -1.13 -28.84 4.01
C SER A 660 -1.63 -29.91 4.98
N GLN A 661 -2.05 -29.53 6.20
CA GLN A 661 -2.26 -30.43 7.34
C GLN A 661 -1.00 -31.18 7.80
N PHE A 662 0.19 -30.78 7.32
CA PHE A 662 1.47 -31.33 7.76
C PHE A 662 2.11 -30.42 8.79
N LYS A 663 2.70 -30.99 9.84
CA LYS A 663 3.51 -30.23 10.79
C LYS A 663 4.86 -29.89 10.22
N PHE A 664 5.38 -28.70 10.49
CA PHE A 664 6.70 -28.29 10.01
C PHE A 664 7.80 -29.22 10.51
N ASP A 665 7.64 -29.78 11.72
CA ASP A 665 8.52 -30.83 12.25
C ASP A 665 8.57 -32.09 11.37
N GLU A 666 7.49 -32.41 10.65
CA GLU A 666 7.49 -33.53 9.70
C GLU A 666 8.27 -33.20 8.44
N ILE A 667 8.27 -31.93 8.03
CA ILE A 667 9.08 -31.43 6.92
C ILE A 667 10.57 -31.53 7.29
N LEU A 668 10.93 -31.18 8.54
CA LEU A 668 12.29 -31.38 9.06
C LEU A 668 12.68 -32.86 9.07
N LYS A 669 11.77 -33.76 9.47
CA LYS A 669 12.02 -35.21 9.42
C LYS A 669 12.24 -35.72 8.00
N LEU A 670 11.49 -35.20 7.02
CA LEU A 670 11.69 -35.51 5.60
C LEU A 670 13.09 -35.08 5.14
N GLN A 671 13.54 -33.88 5.53
CA GLN A 671 14.90 -33.40 5.24
C GLN A 671 15.95 -34.36 5.80
N VAL A 672 15.79 -34.81 7.05
CA VAL A 672 16.71 -35.79 7.67
C VAL A 672 16.67 -37.13 6.91
N SER A 673 15.49 -37.64 6.56
CA SER A 673 15.36 -38.88 5.77
C SER A 673 16.06 -38.78 4.41
N LEU A 674 15.95 -37.65 3.73
CA LEU A 674 16.62 -37.41 2.45
C LEU A 674 18.14 -37.35 2.58
N LYS A 675 18.66 -36.72 3.63
CA LYS A 675 20.09 -36.71 3.96
C LYS A 675 20.63 -38.13 4.21
N VAL A 676 19.92 -38.90 5.01
CA VAL A 676 20.27 -40.30 5.34
C VAL A 676 20.26 -41.19 4.10
N LEU A 677 19.24 -41.08 3.25
CA LEU A 677 19.13 -41.85 2.00
C LEU A 677 20.29 -41.60 1.03
N LEU A 678 21.00 -40.49 1.19
CA LEU A 678 22.12 -40.09 0.33
C LEU A 678 23.49 -40.20 0.99
N LYS A 679 23.58 -40.67 2.24
CA LYS A 679 24.83 -40.67 3.01
C LYS A 679 25.49 -39.28 3.08
N LYS A 680 24.69 -38.20 3.09
CA LYS A 680 25.16 -36.83 3.30
C LYS A 680 24.87 -36.46 4.76
N GLU A 681 25.87 -35.98 5.50
CA GLU A 681 25.73 -35.56 6.92
C GLU A 681 24.91 -34.27 7.09
#